data_AF-A0A517NGK4-F1
#
_entry.id   AF-A0A517NGK4-F1
#
_cell.length_a   1.000
_cell.length_b   1.000
_cell.length_c   1.000
_cell.angle_alpha   90.00
_cell.angle_beta   90.00
_cell.angle_gamma   90.00
#
_symmetry.space_group_name_H-M   'P 1'
#
loop_
_entity.id
_entity.type
_entity.pdbx_description
1 polymer ?
#
loop_
_entity_poly.entity_id
_entity_poly.type
_entity_poly.pdbx_seq_one_letter_code
_entity_poly.pdbx_strand_id
1 'polypeptide(L)'
;MPNSIPLASDDESHLVFDGYRSPARNEFRRGQWNGGIGRFQAKKTVETYLQASLVNSAYPASKVSSQATKTAFTGPASNTREMIGKICIVRVKSPPGHTDSQTVPSPLASSVATTTMTNNTNRSPVHPGTDPQDSIAPVETERVDVARRPEESSAAPCANMGESTRNALEAWGYAIGSDRVITDREILERHGRSAIDSRHRAGALLRPRFADEVAEIVRIAARFQVPVHPISTGRNWGYGAASPSVEGGVVLDLSSLQAVRFVDRDLGLVEVEPGVTQGMLYQFLLTQDDRWMTPVHGGGPDCSILGNALERGYGLTPTADHFAALTSIEAVLADGSNYRSAFHALDAPLIGSAHRWGIGPYVEGLFSQGNFGVVTKATFALQRRPQHTEAFFIRLKDDTALEAMVESLRTVLSSLSASVTGVNLMNDRRVLSMSRPYPIDDVPEGAVISDQQCAAMTREAGISRWTLAGILHCPSRMRRPVRRELRRLLPPQSGTPIHFNRRRLSAANSLLRFLPFRVGGIAGQLRSIDALIDLADGSPRRVALPLAYWLRGKSPTAIQPINPAHDGCGLIWYSPLVPMKGEIARSYVDMVDRVCKAHGIEPLITLTSLSDRLMDSTVPILFRPEKPGESQRAQACYEALLAGGRELGCLPYRLSHQSTGPLLADASPGHFDVITKLRQSLDPNNIISPGHLRISAY
;
A
#
# COMPACT_ATOMS: atom_id res chain seq x y z
N MET A 1 3.31 -55.38 -36.96
CA MET A 1 2.36 -54.54 -37.71
C MET A 1 1.02 -55.26 -37.77
N PRO A 2 -0.13 -54.57 -37.92
CA PRO A 2 -0.38 -53.13 -37.70
C PRO A 2 -1.42 -52.92 -36.55
N ASN A 3 -1.92 -51.73 -36.18
CA ASN A 3 -1.37 -50.36 -36.00
C ASN A 3 -2.45 -49.52 -35.28
N SER A 4 -2.19 -48.89 -34.12
CA SER A 4 -2.97 -47.72 -33.64
C SER A 4 -2.36 -47.03 -32.40
N ILE A 5 -1.80 -45.84 -32.62
CA ILE A 5 -1.29 -44.82 -31.66
C ILE A 5 -1.38 -43.47 -32.42
N PRO A 6 -1.56 -42.27 -31.80
CA PRO A 6 -1.77 -41.93 -30.38
C PRO A 6 -3.09 -41.16 -30.13
N LEU A 7 -3.33 -40.76 -28.87
CA LEU A 7 -3.41 -39.33 -28.54
C LEU A 7 -3.03 -39.13 -27.06
N ALA A 8 -2.08 -38.23 -26.79
CA ALA A 8 -1.65 -37.83 -25.47
C ALA A 8 -1.32 -36.33 -25.50
N SER A 9 -1.71 -35.58 -24.47
CA SER A 9 -1.54 -34.12 -24.44
C SER A 9 -1.66 -33.58 -23.00
N ASP A 10 -0.69 -33.94 -22.16
CA ASP A 10 -0.38 -33.20 -20.93
C ASP A 10 0.99 -32.53 -21.12
N ASP A 11 1.04 -31.21 -20.94
CA ASP A 11 2.25 -30.39 -21.14
C ASP A 11 2.36 -29.37 -19.99
N GLU A 12 2.64 -29.89 -18.79
CA GLU A 12 2.78 -29.12 -17.55
C GLU A 12 4.04 -28.23 -17.56
N SER A 13 3.90 -27.06 -18.19
CA SER A 13 4.95 -26.04 -18.30
C SER A 13 5.14 -25.21 -17.02
N HIS A 14 5.55 -25.87 -15.93
CA HIS A 14 5.96 -25.23 -14.68
C HIS A 14 7.25 -24.42 -14.88
N LEU A 15 7.15 -23.08 -14.84
CA LEU A 15 8.30 -22.18 -14.95
C LEU A 15 8.82 -21.75 -13.57
N VAL A 16 9.90 -22.40 -13.12
CA VAL A 16 10.71 -21.94 -11.98
C VAL A 16 11.70 -20.88 -12.47
N PHE A 17 11.70 -19.69 -11.85
CA PHE A 17 12.53 -18.56 -12.27
C PHE A 17 13.87 -18.52 -11.52
N ASP A 18 14.96 -18.77 -12.24
CA ASP A 18 16.32 -18.61 -11.73
C ASP A 18 16.94 -17.24 -12.08
N GLY A 19 17.76 -16.70 -11.18
CA GLY A 19 18.62 -15.51 -11.31
C GLY A 19 18.19 -14.33 -12.21
N TYR A 20 17.54 -13.30 -11.65
CA TYR A 20 17.20 -12.05 -12.36
C TYR A 20 18.42 -11.37 -13.03
N ARG A 21 18.49 -11.43 -14.36
CA ARG A 21 19.37 -10.60 -15.21
C ARG A 21 18.55 -9.79 -16.21
N SER A 22 18.75 -8.47 -16.20
CA SER A 22 18.06 -7.54 -17.09
C SER A 22 18.50 -7.69 -18.55
N PRO A 23 17.60 -7.97 -19.52
CA PRO A 23 17.97 -8.04 -20.93
C PRO A 23 18.32 -6.67 -21.52
N ALA A 24 19.34 -6.63 -22.39
CA ALA A 24 19.69 -5.45 -23.17
C ALA A 24 18.63 -5.12 -24.24
N ARG A 25 18.62 -3.87 -24.71
CA ARG A 25 17.71 -3.42 -25.79
C ARG A 25 18.11 -4.04 -27.13
N ASN A 26 17.20 -4.77 -27.77
CA ASN A 26 17.34 -5.11 -29.18
C ASN A 26 17.10 -3.88 -30.07
N GLU A 27 17.94 -3.72 -31.10
CA GLU A 27 17.82 -2.66 -32.09
C GLU A 27 16.78 -3.02 -33.16
N PHE A 28 15.85 -2.11 -33.44
CA PHE A 28 14.97 -2.24 -34.61
C PHE A 28 15.72 -1.79 -35.88
N ARG A 29 15.84 -2.71 -36.85
CA ARG A 29 16.48 -2.46 -38.15
C ARG A 29 15.85 -1.25 -38.85
N ARG A 30 16.69 -0.38 -39.43
CA ARG A 30 16.25 0.75 -40.26
C ARG A 30 15.75 0.25 -41.62
N GLY A 31 14.45 0.35 -41.86
CA GLY A 31 13.92 0.45 -43.22
C GLY A 31 13.90 1.91 -43.66
N GLN A 32 14.68 2.27 -44.68
CA GLN A 32 14.44 3.52 -45.42
C GLN A 32 13.23 3.34 -46.34
N TRP A 33 12.45 4.39 -46.56
CA TRP A 33 12.10 4.88 -47.91
C TRP A 33 11.53 6.30 -47.82
N ASN A 34 11.57 7.04 -48.94
CA ASN A 34 11.35 8.50 -48.98
C ASN A 34 9.89 8.89 -49.29
N GLY A 35 9.46 10.07 -48.86
CA GLY A 35 8.19 10.66 -49.35
C GLY A 35 7.81 12.03 -48.76
N GLY A 36 7.73 13.05 -49.62
CA GLY A 36 6.83 14.21 -49.48
C GLY A 36 7.23 15.34 -48.50
N ILE A 37 7.51 16.53 -49.03
CA ILE A 37 7.65 17.76 -48.22
C ILE A 37 6.27 18.37 -47.92
N GLY A 38 6.05 18.76 -46.65
CA GLY A 38 4.82 19.42 -46.18
C GLY A 38 5.07 20.58 -45.21
N ARG A 39 6.03 21.48 -45.51
CA ARG A 39 6.28 22.68 -44.68
C ARG A 39 5.15 23.72 -44.86
N PHE A 40 4.25 23.87 -43.89
CA PHE A 40 3.68 25.19 -43.53
C PHE A 40 3.01 25.18 -42.14
N GLN A 41 2.81 26.38 -41.56
CA GLN A 41 2.02 26.67 -40.35
C GLN A 41 2.42 26.03 -38.99
N ALA A 42 3.66 25.54 -38.83
CA ALA A 42 4.17 25.13 -37.50
C ALA A 42 4.65 26.29 -36.60
N LYS A 43 4.66 27.55 -37.08
CA LYS A 43 5.37 28.67 -36.42
C LYS A 43 4.53 29.50 -35.44
N LYS A 44 3.20 29.58 -35.60
CA LYS A 44 2.33 30.52 -34.83
C LYS A 44 1.66 29.92 -33.57
N THR A 45 1.92 28.65 -33.28
CA THR A 45 1.34 27.94 -32.11
C THR A 45 2.32 27.82 -30.94
N VAL A 46 3.61 28.02 -31.18
CA VAL A 46 4.69 27.72 -30.21
C VAL A 46 4.92 28.86 -29.23
N GLU A 47 4.90 30.12 -29.70
CA GLU A 47 5.08 31.30 -28.85
C GLU A 47 3.98 31.42 -27.79
N THR A 48 2.72 31.20 -28.20
CA THR A 48 1.56 31.16 -27.30
C THR A 48 1.67 30.06 -26.23
N TYR A 49 2.35 28.94 -26.54
CA TYR A 49 2.51 27.82 -25.61
C TYR A 49 3.59 28.04 -24.54
N LEU A 50 4.51 28.98 -24.76
CA LEU A 50 5.60 29.29 -23.83
C LEU A 50 5.39 30.59 -23.06
N GLN A 51 4.85 31.64 -23.69
CA GLN A 51 4.58 32.91 -22.99
C GLN A 51 3.38 32.85 -22.04
N ALA A 52 2.37 32.01 -22.29
CA ALA A 52 1.18 31.90 -21.43
C ALA A 52 1.44 31.32 -20.01
N SER A 53 2.71 31.06 -19.66
CA SER A 53 3.13 30.61 -18.32
C SER A 53 3.81 31.70 -17.47
N LEU A 54 4.02 32.92 -18.00
CA LEU A 54 4.66 34.02 -17.29
C LEU A 54 3.88 35.33 -17.49
N VAL A 55 3.49 35.96 -16.37
CA VAL A 55 2.86 37.31 -16.27
C VAL A 55 1.49 37.46 -16.95
N ASN A 56 0.41 37.53 -16.15
CA ASN A 56 -0.22 38.84 -15.89
C ASN A 56 -1.26 38.83 -14.74
N SER A 57 -1.59 40.02 -14.24
CA SER A 57 -2.62 40.28 -13.22
C SER A 57 -3.18 41.71 -13.33
N ALA A 58 -4.41 41.92 -12.81
CA ALA A 58 -5.11 43.20 -12.57
C ALA A 58 -5.87 43.88 -13.74
N TYR A 59 -7.22 43.85 -13.62
CA TYR A 59 -8.22 44.95 -13.78
C TYR A 59 -8.31 45.85 -15.04
N PRO A 60 -9.43 46.60 -15.27
CA PRO A 60 -10.78 46.57 -14.70
C PRO A 60 -11.90 46.34 -15.77
N ALA A 61 -13.15 46.73 -15.50
CA ALA A 61 -14.36 46.33 -16.25
C ALA A 61 -15.13 47.48 -16.95
N SER A 62 -16.03 47.14 -17.88
CA SER A 62 -17.19 47.99 -18.29
C SER A 62 -18.31 47.17 -18.97
N LYS A 63 -19.51 47.78 -19.14
CA LYS A 63 -20.74 47.20 -19.73
C LYS A 63 -20.95 47.71 -21.18
N VAL A 64 -21.74 46.98 -22.00
CA VAL A 64 -22.70 47.52 -23.02
C VAL A 64 -23.69 46.42 -23.41
N SER A 65 -24.86 46.77 -23.98
CA SER A 65 -25.99 45.86 -24.24
C SER A 65 -26.74 46.11 -25.57
N SER A 66 -27.13 45.03 -26.25
CA SER A 66 -28.31 44.89 -27.15
C SER A 66 -28.53 43.39 -27.42
N GLN A 67 -29.70 42.76 -27.57
CA GLN A 67 -31.12 43.09 -27.79
C GLN A 67 -31.63 42.85 -29.24
N ALA A 68 -32.59 41.91 -29.37
CA ALA A 68 -33.40 41.57 -30.55
C ALA A 68 -32.65 40.91 -31.76
N THR A 69 -33.29 40.20 -32.70
CA THR A 69 -34.74 40.06 -33.02
C THR A 69 -35.12 38.61 -33.44
N LYS A 70 -36.43 38.29 -33.43
CA LYS A 70 -37.02 37.01 -33.86
C LYS A 70 -37.18 36.89 -35.40
N THR A 71 -37.24 35.65 -35.89
CA THR A 71 -38.20 35.23 -36.95
C THR A 71 -38.58 33.76 -36.76
N ALA A 72 -39.79 33.37 -37.18
CA ALA A 72 -40.31 32.00 -37.07
C ALA A 72 -41.43 31.77 -38.11
N PHE A 73 -41.59 30.55 -38.63
CA PHE A 73 -42.81 30.10 -39.32
C PHE A 73 -43.02 28.57 -39.20
N THR A 74 -44.08 28.20 -38.47
CA THR A 74 -45.07 27.12 -38.63
C THR A 74 -44.79 25.79 -39.37
N GLY A 75 -45.42 24.70 -38.87
CA GLY A 75 -45.61 23.40 -39.55
C GLY A 75 -46.76 23.39 -40.60
N PRO A 76 -47.43 22.23 -40.86
CA PRO A 76 -48.13 21.44 -39.84
C PRO A 76 -47.89 19.90 -39.91
N ALA A 77 -48.80 19.08 -39.37
CA ALA A 77 -48.59 17.66 -38.98
C ALA A 77 -49.55 16.66 -39.66
N SER A 78 -49.35 15.34 -39.45
CA SER A 78 -50.45 14.36 -39.26
C SER A 78 -50.00 12.93 -38.86
N ASN A 79 -50.96 12.19 -38.28
CA ASN A 79 -51.11 10.72 -38.16
C ASN A 79 -50.38 9.91 -37.07
N THR A 80 -51.08 8.83 -36.67
CA THR A 80 -50.92 8.03 -35.44
C THR A 80 -51.31 6.56 -35.65
N ARG A 81 -50.58 5.63 -35.01
CA ARG A 81 -50.97 4.29 -34.50
C ARG A 81 -49.72 3.58 -33.97
N GLU A 82 -49.64 3.23 -32.69
CA GLU A 82 -50.15 2.00 -32.04
C GLU A 82 -49.43 0.69 -32.41
N MET A 83 -48.61 0.19 -31.47
CA MET A 83 -48.69 -1.20 -30.99
C MET A 83 -48.14 -1.29 -29.56
N ILE A 84 -48.63 -2.23 -28.76
CA ILE A 84 -48.35 -2.34 -27.31
C ILE A 84 -47.81 -3.74 -26.98
N GLY A 85 -46.73 -3.80 -26.19
CA GLY A 85 -46.23 -5.02 -25.53
C GLY A 85 -46.11 -4.79 -24.02
N LYS A 86 -46.59 -5.73 -23.20
CA LYS A 86 -46.75 -5.57 -21.74
C LYS A 86 -45.49 -6.02 -20.97
N ILE A 87 -45.15 -5.30 -19.90
CA ILE A 87 -44.47 -5.86 -18.71
C ILE A 87 -45.24 -5.39 -17.47
N CYS A 88 -45.50 -6.30 -16.53
CA CYS A 88 -46.25 -6.02 -15.31
C CYS A 88 -45.35 -5.44 -14.21
N ILE A 89 -45.89 -4.52 -13.40
CA ILE A 89 -45.28 -4.08 -12.14
C ILE A 89 -46.18 -4.53 -10.99
N VAL A 90 -45.70 -5.47 -10.19
CA VAL A 90 -46.35 -5.84 -8.91
C VAL A 90 -45.94 -4.83 -7.85
N ARG A 91 -46.91 -4.27 -7.12
CA ARG A 91 -46.70 -3.20 -6.14
C ARG A 91 -47.32 -3.59 -4.81
N VAL A 92 -46.51 -4.11 -3.90
CA VAL A 92 -46.95 -4.54 -2.56
C VAL A 92 -47.20 -3.31 -1.68
N LYS A 93 -48.32 -3.30 -0.95
CA LYS A 93 -48.64 -2.34 0.11
C LYS A 93 -48.40 -2.97 1.48
N SER A 94 -47.91 -2.18 2.44
CA SER A 94 -47.91 -2.55 3.86
C SER A 94 -49.18 -2.00 4.55
N PRO A 95 -49.88 -2.77 5.39
CA PRO A 95 -50.89 -2.27 6.33
C PRO A 95 -50.27 -1.82 7.68
N PRO A 96 -51.01 -1.10 8.55
CA PRO A 96 -50.41 -0.37 9.67
C PRO A 96 -50.81 -0.85 11.09
N GLY A 97 -49.91 -0.59 12.05
CA GLY A 97 -50.23 -0.12 13.41
C GLY A 97 -50.74 -1.10 14.47
N HIS A 98 -50.12 -1.08 15.65
CA HIS A 98 -50.81 -0.72 16.91
C HIS A 98 -49.78 -0.41 18.02
N THR A 99 -50.17 0.39 19.01
CA THR A 99 -49.44 0.61 20.27
C THR A 99 -49.95 -0.35 21.35
N ASP A 100 -49.11 -0.64 22.36
CA ASP A 100 -49.46 -0.36 23.77
C ASP A 100 -48.29 -0.63 24.73
N SER A 101 -48.48 -0.29 26.00
CA SER A 101 -47.46 -0.30 27.07
C SER A 101 -47.80 -1.30 28.16
N GLN A 102 -46.78 -1.85 28.86
CA GLN A 102 -46.89 -2.25 30.27
C GLN A 102 -45.54 -2.55 30.94
N THR A 103 -45.57 -2.78 32.25
CA THR A 103 -44.43 -2.77 33.18
C THR A 103 -44.14 -4.13 33.84
N VAL A 104 -42.85 -4.40 34.12
CA VAL A 104 -42.26 -4.89 35.40
C VAL A 104 -43.19 -5.75 36.30
N PRO A 105 -42.86 -7.02 36.64
CA PRO A 105 -41.75 -7.28 37.57
C PRO A 105 -40.95 -8.61 37.43
N SER A 106 -39.86 -8.69 38.20
CA SER A 106 -39.10 -9.92 38.50
C SER A 106 -39.79 -10.80 39.56
N PRO A 107 -39.29 -12.03 39.79
CA PRO A 107 -39.16 -12.49 41.18
C PRO A 107 -37.79 -13.12 41.55
N LEU A 108 -37.55 -13.08 42.86
CA LEU A 108 -36.65 -13.85 43.74
C LEU A 108 -36.16 -15.20 43.17
N ALA A 109 -34.88 -15.57 43.24
CA ALA A 109 -33.98 -15.70 44.41
C ALA A 109 -34.29 -16.91 45.32
N SER A 110 -33.28 -17.77 45.53
CA SER A 110 -33.19 -18.76 46.62
C SER A 110 -31.75 -18.82 47.14
N SER A 111 -31.58 -19.14 48.42
CA SER A 111 -30.32 -18.97 49.15
C SER A 111 -29.94 -20.19 49.98
N VAL A 112 -28.64 -20.44 50.13
CA VAL A 112 -28.07 -21.35 51.15
C VAL A 112 -26.73 -20.76 51.64
N ALA A 113 -26.60 -20.56 52.96
CA ALA A 113 -25.32 -20.36 53.68
C ALA A 113 -24.83 -21.75 54.21
N THR A 114 -23.65 -22.00 54.80
CA THR A 114 -22.72 -21.28 55.71
C THR A 114 -21.38 -22.10 55.72
N THR A 115 -20.27 -21.91 56.46
CA THR A 115 -19.93 -21.15 57.69
C THR A 115 -18.48 -20.61 57.67
N THR A 116 -18.36 -19.37 58.13
CA THR A 116 -17.25 -18.65 58.79
C THR A 116 -16.13 -19.45 59.52
N MET A 117 -14.87 -19.00 59.37
CA MET A 117 -13.82 -18.74 60.40
C MET A 117 -12.67 -17.94 59.72
N THR A 118 -12.16 -16.77 60.17
CA THR A 118 -11.37 -16.40 61.39
C THR A 118 -10.02 -17.15 61.51
N ASN A 119 -8.86 -16.56 61.84
CA ASN A 119 -8.58 -15.23 62.45
C ASN A 119 -7.09 -14.77 62.31
N ASN A 120 -6.80 -13.45 62.43
CA ASN A 120 -5.55 -12.82 62.95
C ASN A 120 -4.15 -13.07 62.28
N THR A 121 -3.04 -12.31 62.48
CA THR A 121 -2.70 -10.85 62.65
C THR A 121 -1.15 -10.67 62.65
N ASN A 122 -0.63 -9.42 62.66
CA ASN A 122 0.76 -8.99 63.04
C ASN A 122 1.93 -9.25 62.05
N ARG A 123 3.07 -8.53 62.06
CA ARG A 123 3.43 -7.09 62.35
C ARG A 123 4.92 -6.86 61.96
N SER A 124 5.31 -5.63 61.60
CA SER A 124 6.72 -5.21 61.32
C SER A 124 7.55 -4.96 62.62
N PRO A 125 8.91 -4.96 62.57
CA PRO A 125 9.74 -3.72 62.39
C PRO A 125 11.08 -3.95 61.60
N VAL A 126 12.17 -3.18 61.80
CA VAL A 126 12.54 -1.91 61.10
C VAL A 126 13.96 -1.39 61.52
N HIS A 127 14.71 -0.73 60.61
CA HIS A 127 15.91 0.17 60.83
C HIS A 127 17.28 -0.39 61.32
N PRO A 128 18.42 0.38 61.38
CA PRO A 128 18.93 1.56 60.60
C PRO A 128 20.49 1.64 60.33
N GLY A 129 20.97 2.72 59.66
CA GLY A 129 22.36 3.29 59.71
C GLY A 129 23.00 3.58 58.32
N THR A 130 23.53 4.74 57.87
CA THR A 130 24.34 5.92 58.34
C THR A 130 25.88 5.72 58.32
N ASP A 131 26.66 6.19 57.32
CA ASP A 131 27.22 7.56 57.04
C ASP A 131 28.65 7.76 57.65
N PRO A 132 29.55 8.72 57.25
CA PRO A 132 29.71 9.52 56.00
C PRO A 132 31.20 9.64 55.50
N GLN A 133 31.48 10.55 54.54
CA GLN A 133 32.81 11.18 54.18
C GLN A 133 33.92 10.29 53.53
N ASP A 134 34.93 10.81 52.80
CA ASP A 134 35.39 12.21 52.54
C ASP A 134 35.92 12.42 51.08
N SER A 135 36.39 13.64 50.76
CA SER A 135 36.76 14.14 49.41
C SER A 135 38.23 14.00 48.99
N ILE A 136 38.52 14.09 47.68
CA ILE A 136 39.70 14.76 47.08
C ILE A 136 39.61 14.81 45.52
N ALA A 137 40.13 15.90 44.94
CA ALA A 137 40.49 16.11 43.54
C ALA A 137 41.74 17.05 43.52
N PRO A 138 42.47 17.30 42.41
CA PRO A 138 42.24 16.91 41.00
C PRO A 138 43.49 16.28 40.33
N VAL A 139 43.50 16.19 38.99
CA VAL A 139 44.56 16.71 38.07
C VAL A 139 44.29 16.22 36.64
N GLU A 140 44.46 17.11 35.65
CA GLU A 140 44.41 16.76 34.22
C GLU A 140 45.78 16.25 33.72
N THR A 141 45.79 15.18 32.94
CA THR A 141 46.81 14.96 31.90
C THR A 141 46.20 14.27 30.70
N GLU A 142 46.23 14.91 29.54
CA GLU A 142 45.97 14.23 28.27
C GLU A 142 47.00 13.11 28.04
N ARG A 143 46.54 11.95 27.54
CA ARG A 143 47.38 11.05 26.74
C ARG A 143 46.53 10.21 25.80
N VAL A 144 47.00 10.11 24.57
CA VAL A 144 46.35 9.35 23.49
C VAL A 144 46.52 7.86 23.76
N ASP A 145 45.41 7.13 23.88
CA ASP A 145 45.43 5.67 24.00
C ASP A 145 45.13 5.01 22.65
N VAL A 146 45.93 4.02 22.29
CA VAL A 146 45.95 3.43 20.94
C VAL A 146 44.92 2.31 20.82
N ALA A 147 44.32 2.17 19.63
CA ALA A 147 43.21 1.26 19.36
C ALA A 147 43.43 -0.17 19.90
N ARG A 148 42.61 -0.57 20.88
CA ARG A 148 42.45 -1.98 21.24
C ARG A 148 41.81 -2.72 20.06
N ARG A 149 42.40 -3.84 19.67
CA ARG A 149 41.76 -4.80 18.76
C ARG A 149 40.53 -5.40 19.46
N PRO A 150 39.44 -5.70 18.74
CA PRO A 150 38.41 -6.59 19.26
C PRO A 150 39.03 -7.98 19.50
N GLU A 151 38.78 -8.57 20.66
CA GLU A 151 39.14 -9.97 20.94
C GLU A 151 38.13 -10.92 20.27
N GLU A 152 38.57 -12.14 19.97
CA GLU A 152 37.82 -13.12 19.19
C GLU A 152 36.67 -13.75 20.00
N SER A 153 35.51 -13.10 19.97
CA SER A 153 34.25 -13.66 20.50
C SER A 153 33.64 -14.73 19.56
N SER A 154 34.35 -15.84 19.34
CA SER A 154 33.89 -16.96 18.49
C SER A 154 32.88 -17.90 19.17
N ALA A 155 32.12 -17.41 20.16
CA ALA A 155 31.10 -18.17 20.86
C ALA A 155 29.85 -18.36 19.97
N ALA A 156 29.38 -19.59 19.84
CA ALA A 156 28.28 -19.94 18.93
C ALA A 156 26.92 -19.31 19.35
N PRO A 157 26.05 -18.89 18.41
CA PRO A 157 24.79 -18.18 18.72
C PRO A 157 23.82 -18.91 19.65
N CYS A 158 23.92 -20.25 19.76
CA CYS A 158 22.98 -21.08 20.51
C CYS A 158 23.01 -20.88 22.03
N ALA A 159 24.03 -20.21 22.59
CA ALA A 159 24.24 -20.12 24.04
C ALA A 159 23.07 -19.48 24.83
N ASN A 160 22.38 -18.51 24.24
CA ASN A 160 21.27 -17.78 24.89
C ASN A 160 19.88 -18.16 24.35
N MET A 161 19.76 -19.18 23.49
CA MET A 161 18.45 -19.65 23.01
C MET A 161 17.82 -20.66 23.97
N GLY A 162 16.53 -20.43 24.27
CA GLY A 162 15.72 -21.34 25.07
C GLY A 162 15.70 -22.76 24.50
N GLU A 163 15.56 -23.75 25.38
CA GLU A 163 15.68 -25.16 25.01
C GLU A 163 14.69 -25.57 23.90
N SER A 164 13.44 -25.14 24.00
CA SER A 164 12.42 -25.37 22.96
C SER A 164 12.83 -24.79 21.60
N THR A 165 13.45 -23.61 21.56
CA THR A 165 13.94 -22.98 20.32
C THR A 165 15.09 -23.78 19.72
N ARG A 166 16.03 -24.27 20.53
CA ARG A 166 17.13 -25.14 20.06
C ARG A 166 16.61 -26.46 19.51
N ASN A 167 15.69 -27.11 20.22
CA ASN A 167 15.07 -28.36 19.78
C ASN A 167 14.24 -28.18 18.49
N ALA A 168 13.59 -27.02 18.32
CA ALA A 168 12.89 -26.67 17.08
C ALA A 168 13.86 -26.44 15.91
N LEU A 169 14.99 -25.76 16.14
CA LEU A 169 16.02 -25.53 15.12
C LEU A 169 16.64 -26.85 14.62
N GLU A 170 16.91 -27.79 15.51
CA GLU A 170 17.36 -29.14 15.14
C GLU A 170 16.28 -29.89 14.35
N ALA A 171 15.03 -29.87 14.82
CA ALA A 171 13.91 -30.52 14.12
C ALA A 171 13.65 -29.93 12.72
N TRP A 172 13.67 -28.61 12.56
CA TRP A 172 13.62 -27.97 11.25
C TRP A 172 14.86 -28.33 10.40
N GLY A 173 16.04 -28.44 11.01
CA GLY A 173 17.27 -28.88 10.34
C GLY A 173 17.15 -30.29 9.74
N TYR A 174 16.43 -31.20 10.39
CA TYR A 174 16.09 -32.51 9.84
C TYR A 174 14.96 -32.45 8.79
N ALA A 175 13.93 -31.64 9.01
CA ALA A 175 12.74 -31.59 8.15
C ALA A 175 12.97 -30.85 6.81
N ILE A 176 13.74 -29.75 6.82
CA ILE A 176 14.02 -28.94 5.62
C ILE A 176 15.51 -28.88 5.25
N GLY A 177 16.42 -29.47 6.03
CA GLY A 177 17.86 -29.35 5.80
C GLY A 177 18.44 -28.09 6.47
N SER A 178 19.60 -28.25 7.10
CA SER A 178 20.24 -27.23 7.93
C SER A 178 20.73 -26.00 7.14
N ASP A 179 20.96 -26.12 5.83
CA ASP A 179 21.30 -25.00 4.94
C ASP A 179 20.15 -23.98 4.79
N ARG A 180 18.91 -24.41 5.10
CA ARG A 180 17.70 -23.58 5.03
C ARG A 180 17.16 -23.16 6.39
N VAL A 181 17.92 -23.43 7.46
CA VAL A 181 17.68 -22.99 8.84
C VAL A 181 18.79 -22.00 9.23
N ILE A 182 18.56 -20.72 8.95
CA ILE A 182 19.59 -19.69 9.10
C ILE A 182 19.54 -19.09 10.50
N THR A 183 20.63 -19.29 11.25
CA THR A 183 20.89 -18.71 12.58
C THR A 183 22.08 -17.73 12.59
N ASP A 184 22.69 -17.49 11.42
CA ASP A 184 23.80 -16.54 11.31
C ASP A 184 23.36 -15.11 11.63
N ARG A 185 24.09 -14.47 12.54
CA ARG A 185 23.72 -13.16 13.07
C ARG A 185 23.80 -12.06 12.02
N GLU A 186 24.78 -12.08 11.11
CA GLU A 186 24.89 -11.00 10.11
C GLU A 186 23.79 -11.13 9.05
N ILE A 187 23.44 -12.35 8.64
CA ILE A 187 22.33 -12.62 7.72
C ILE A 187 20.99 -12.25 8.38
N LEU A 188 20.77 -12.59 9.65
CA LEU A 188 19.56 -12.22 10.40
C LEU A 188 19.44 -10.71 10.61
N GLU A 189 20.49 -10.03 11.05
CA GLU A 189 20.50 -8.56 11.18
C GLU A 189 20.31 -7.87 9.82
N ARG A 190 20.89 -8.40 8.74
CA ARG A 190 20.72 -7.86 7.39
C ARG A 190 19.28 -8.06 6.90
N HIS A 191 18.71 -9.26 7.04
CA HIS A 191 17.36 -9.60 6.55
C HIS A 191 16.27 -8.90 7.38
N GLY A 192 16.38 -8.91 8.71
CA GLY A 192 15.40 -8.33 9.64
C GLY A 192 15.42 -6.81 9.78
N ARG A 193 16.30 -6.10 9.07
CA ARG A 193 16.35 -4.62 9.04
C ARG A 193 15.01 -4.01 8.60
N SER A 194 14.68 -2.84 9.16
CA SER A 194 13.42 -2.15 8.87
C SER A 194 13.56 -0.64 8.81
N ALA A 195 12.78 -0.02 7.93
CA ALA A 195 12.75 1.44 7.76
C ALA A 195 12.02 2.19 8.90
N ILE A 196 11.30 1.47 9.76
CA ILE A 196 10.59 2.04 10.93
C ILE A 196 11.45 2.07 12.21
N ASP A 197 12.73 1.69 12.12
CA ASP A 197 13.60 1.44 13.29
C ASP A 197 12.92 0.46 14.28
N SER A 198 12.54 -0.71 13.76
CA SER A 198 11.91 -1.77 14.56
C SER A 198 12.84 -2.21 15.68
N ARG A 199 12.28 -2.47 16.86
CA ARG A 199 13.01 -3.09 17.98
C ARG A 199 13.17 -4.60 17.80
N HIS A 200 12.26 -5.26 17.09
CA HIS A 200 12.20 -6.72 16.98
C HIS A 200 13.28 -7.29 16.06
N ARG A 201 14.02 -8.30 16.53
CA ARG A 201 15.01 -9.06 15.77
C ARG A 201 14.54 -10.50 15.59
N ALA A 202 14.92 -11.09 14.45
CA ALA A 202 14.64 -12.50 14.17
C ALA A 202 15.63 -13.39 14.92
N GLY A 203 15.14 -14.42 15.62
CA GLY A 203 16.00 -15.43 16.26
C GLY A 203 16.55 -16.46 15.26
N ALA A 204 15.77 -16.73 14.20
CA ALA A 204 16.17 -17.57 13.07
C ALA A 204 15.34 -17.23 11.83
N LEU A 205 15.74 -17.79 10.69
CA LEU A 205 15.13 -17.60 9.38
C LEU A 205 15.01 -18.95 8.63
N LEU A 206 13.79 -19.35 8.27
CA LEU A 206 13.47 -20.62 7.62
C LEU A 206 13.10 -20.40 6.15
N ARG A 207 13.60 -21.27 5.25
CA ARG A 207 13.33 -21.20 3.80
C ARG A 207 12.77 -22.50 3.21
N PRO A 208 11.45 -22.71 3.22
CA PRO A 208 10.82 -23.78 2.45
C PRO A 208 11.00 -23.55 0.94
N ARG A 209 10.98 -24.65 0.17
CA ARG A 209 10.93 -24.68 -1.30
C ARG A 209 9.52 -24.98 -1.81
N PHE A 210 8.72 -25.69 -1.01
CA PHE A 210 7.41 -26.22 -1.40
C PHE A 210 6.40 -26.06 -0.25
N ALA A 211 5.10 -26.10 -0.56
CA ALA A 211 4.04 -25.92 0.43
C ALA A 211 4.02 -26.99 1.55
N ASP A 212 4.37 -28.25 1.24
CA ASP A 212 4.36 -29.32 2.26
C ASP A 212 5.43 -29.12 3.35
N GLU A 213 6.56 -28.48 3.00
CA GLU A 213 7.59 -28.10 3.97
C GLU A 213 7.07 -26.99 4.93
N VAL A 214 6.13 -26.13 4.48
CA VAL A 214 5.46 -25.14 5.35
C VAL A 214 4.60 -25.83 6.41
N ALA A 215 3.87 -26.88 6.01
CA ALA A 215 3.04 -27.65 6.94
C ALA A 215 3.90 -28.30 8.05
N GLU A 216 5.05 -28.89 7.71
CA GLU A 216 5.94 -29.50 8.70
C GLU A 216 6.67 -28.46 9.56
N ILE A 217 7.09 -27.32 8.99
CA ILE A 217 7.63 -26.19 9.76
C ILE A 217 6.65 -25.77 10.86
N VAL A 218 5.36 -25.66 10.52
CA VAL A 218 4.30 -25.22 11.45
C VAL A 218 3.98 -26.29 12.50
N ARG A 219 4.01 -27.60 12.18
CA ARG A 219 3.88 -28.67 13.19
C ARG A 219 5.03 -28.65 14.20
N ILE A 220 6.26 -28.45 13.73
CA ILE A 220 7.44 -28.31 14.60
C ILE A 220 7.33 -27.05 15.46
N ALA A 221 6.88 -25.92 14.89
CA ALA A 221 6.60 -24.69 15.64
C ALA A 221 5.58 -24.93 16.78
N ALA A 222 4.48 -25.64 16.49
CA ALA A 222 3.44 -25.96 17.45
C ALA A 222 3.94 -26.91 18.54
N ARG A 223 4.69 -27.95 18.17
CA ARG A 223 5.27 -28.94 19.09
C ARG A 223 6.21 -28.33 20.13
N PHE A 224 6.99 -27.32 19.74
CA PHE A 224 7.94 -26.64 20.62
C PHE A 224 7.47 -25.25 21.08
N GLN A 225 6.25 -24.85 20.73
CA GLN A 225 5.66 -23.54 21.06
C GLN A 225 6.54 -22.34 20.66
N VAL A 226 7.19 -22.42 19.48
CA VAL A 226 8.09 -21.38 18.98
C VAL A 226 7.35 -20.46 17.99
N PRO A 227 7.30 -19.13 18.23
CA PRO A 227 6.67 -18.19 17.30
C PRO A 227 7.30 -18.16 15.90
N VAL A 228 6.46 -18.33 14.87
CA VAL A 228 6.82 -18.22 13.45
C VAL A 228 6.11 -17.03 12.79
N HIS A 229 6.87 -16.23 12.05
CA HIS A 229 6.41 -15.03 11.35
C HIS A 229 6.50 -15.22 9.83
N PRO A 230 5.43 -15.67 9.14
CA PRO A 230 5.42 -15.83 7.69
C PRO A 230 5.52 -14.48 6.96
N ILE A 231 6.45 -14.43 6.00
CA ILE A 231 6.59 -13.31 5.06
C ILE A 231 6.62 -13.82 3.62
N SER A 232 6.04 -13.06 2.69
CA SER A 232 6.11 -13.40 1.26
C SER A 232 7.45 -13.00 0.65
N THR A 233 7.81 -11.71 0.67
CA THR A 233 9.11 -11.21 0.16
C THR A 233 9.75 -10.14 1.04
N GLY A 234 9.29 -9.95 2.29
CA GLY A 234 9.86 -8.99 3.25
C GLY A 234 9.81 -7.49 2.87
N ARG A 235 9.22 -7.13 1.73
CA ARG A 235 9.26 -5.76 1.16
C ARG A 235 8.18 -4.83 1.73
N ASN A 236 7.82 -5.01 3.00
CA ASN A 236 6.78 -4.24 3.69
C ASN A 236 7.29 -2.91 4.29
N TRP A 237 7.98 -2.11 3.48
CA TRP A 237 8.64 -0.88 3.94
C TRP A 237 7.65 0.14 4.50
N GLY A 238 7.99 0.69 5.67
CA GLY A 238 7.15 1.63 6.44
C GLY A 238 6.09 0.97 7.33
N TYR A 239 5.96 -0.35 7.32
CA TYR A 239 5.09 -1.13 8.22
C TYR A 239 5.83 -2.24 9.00
N GLY A 240 7.06 -2.60 8.63
CA GLY A 240 7.85 -3.60 9.35
C GLY A 240 8.92 -4.29 8.51
N ALA A 241 8.83 -4.22 7.18
CA ALA A 241 9.68 -4.95 6.23
C ALA A 241 9.61 -6.47 6.47
N ALA A 242 10.65 -7.05 7.07
CA ALA A 242 10.74 -8.47 7.44
C ALA A 242 10.97 -8.68 8.95
N SER A 243 10.90 -7.63 9.78
CA SER A 243 11.04 -7.77 11.24
C SER A 243 9.83 -8.51 11.83
N PRO A 244 10.04 -9.51 12.70
CA PRO A 244 8.96 -10.32 13.25
C PRO A 244 7.99 -9.54 14.15
N SER A 245 6.82 -10.11 14.41
CA SER A 245 5.83 -9.51 15.32
C SER A 245 6.25 -9.51 16.79
N VAL A 246 7.25 -10.32 17.16
CA VAL A 246 7.83 -10.43 18.51
C VAL A 246 9.36 -10.55 18.45
N GLU A 247 10.05 -10.11 19.51
CA GLU A 247 11.51 -10.30 19.66
C GLU A 247 11.90 -11.78 19.69
N GLY A 248 12.98 -12.15 18.99
CA GLY A 248 13.45 -13.53 18.89
C GLY A 248 12.59 -14.45 18.01
N GLY A 249 11.47 -13.96 17.45
CA GLY A 249 10.59 -14.74 16.58
C GLY A 249 11.30 -15.28 15.34
N VAL A 250 10.86 -16.44 14.85
CA VAL A 250 11.46 -17.12 13.70
C VAL A 250 10.79 -16.64 12.42
N VAL A 251 11.53 -16.03 11.51
CA VAL A 251 10.99 -15.56 10.22
C VAL A 251 10.85 -16.74 9.26
N LEU A 252 9.68 -16.89 8.65
CA LEU A 252 9.38 -17.91 7.65
C LEU A 252 9.32 -17.24 6.27
N ASP A 253 10.41 -17.32 5.53
CA ASP A 253 10.65 -16.62 4.27
C ASP A 253 10.17 -17.47 3.08
N LEU A 254 8.94 -17.20 2.66
CA LEU A 254 8.26 -17.89 1.56
C LEU A 254 8.69 -17.39 0.17
N SER A 255 9.74 -16.56 0.08
CA SER A 255 10.13 -15.92 -1.18
C SER A 255 10.66 -16.90 -2.24
N SER A 256 10.98 -18.14 -1.85
CA SER A 256 11.36 -19.23 -2.76
C SER A 256 10.17 -19.93 -3.43
N LEU A 257 8.95 -19.82 -2.89
CA LEU A 257 7.74 -20.38 -3.50
C LEU A 257 7.26 -19.42 -4.60
N GLN A 258 7.63 -19.68 -5.85
CA GLN A 258 7.49 -18.74 -6.98
C GLN A 258 6.66 -19.27 -8.15
N ALA A 259 5.93 -20.37 -7.99
CA ALA A 259 5.10 -20.91 -9.07
C ALA A 259 3.96 -19.94 -9.44
N VAL A 260 3.74 -19.79 -10.75
CA VAL A 260 2.65 -19.02 -11.34
C VAL A 260 2.09 -19.76 -12.55
N ARG A 261 0.75 -19.91 -12.59
CA ARG A 261 0.05 -20.63 -13.68
C ARG A 261 -1.33 -20.04 -13.92
N PHE A 262 -1.86 -20.18 -15.14
CA PHE A 262 -3.29 -19.99 -15.36
C PHE A 262 -4.06 -21.18 -14.78
N VAL A 263 -5.10 -20.91 -14.00
CA VAL A 263 -6.17 -21.88 -13.70
C VAL A 263 -7.15 -21.90 -14.87
N ASP A 264 -7.46 -20.72 -15.43
CA ASP A 264 -8.20 -20.57 -16.69
C ASP A 264 -7.71 -19.32 -17.43
N ARG A 265 -7.30 -19.51 -18.69
CA ARG A 265 -6.68 -18.47 -19.55
C ARG A 265 -7.68 -17.51 -20.19
N ASP A 266 -8.94 -17.91 -20.38
CA ASP A 266 -9.96 -17.08 -21.04
C ASP A 266 -10.90 -16.37 -20.05
N LEU A 267 -11.06 -16.94 -18.85
CA LEU A 267 -11.63 -16.25 -17.68
C LEU A 267 -10.62 -15.31 -17.00
N GLY A 268 -9.31 -15.56 -17.15
CA GLY A 268 -8.24 -14.71 -16.59
C GLY A 268 -7.95 -15.03 -15.13
N LEU A 269 -8.07 -16.29 -14.74
CA LEU A 269 -7.81 -16.79 -13.40
C LEU A 269 -6.36 -17.28 -13.32
N VAL A 270 -5.54 -16.64 -12.48
CA VAL A 270 -4.11 -16.97 -12.33
C VAL A 270 -3.83 -17.36 -10.88
N GLU A 271 -3.23 -18.53 -10.69
CA GLU A 271 -2.73 -19.00 -9.39
C GLU A 271 -1.29 -18.53 -9.19
N VAL A 272 -0.98 -18.04 -7.99
CA VAL A 272 0.36 -17.60 -7.60
C VAL A 272 0.74 -18.09 -6.21
N GLU A 273 2.02 -18.37 -6.04
CA GLU A 273 2.67 -18.59 -4.74
C GLU A 273 3.18 -17.27 -4.09
N PRO A 274 3.43 -17.23 -2.77
CA PRO A 274 3.85 -16.03 -2.04
C PRO A 274 5.07 -15.29 -2.61
N GLY A 275 6.08 -15.99 -3.09
CA GLY A 275 7.29 -15.40 -3.68
C GLY A 275 7.06 -14.73 -5.03
N VAL A 276 5.92 -14.97 -5.70
CA VAL A 276 5.60 -14.35 -7.01
C VAL A 276 5.52 -12.84 -6.87
N THR A 277 6.49 -12.18 -7.50
CA THR A 277 6.58 -10.72 -7.52
C THR A 277 5.73 -10.11 -8.63
N GLN A 278 5.40 -8.82 -8.50
CA GLN A 278 4.77 -8.05 -9.59
C GLN A 278 5.56 -8.14 -10.91
N GLY A 279 6.89 -8.16 -10.84
CA GLY A 279 7.78 -8.32 -11.99
C GLY A 279 7.62 -9.69 -12.65
N MET A 280 7.59 -10.77 -11.85
CA MET A 280 7.39 -12.13 -12.34
C MET A 280 6.02 -12.29 -13.00
N LEU A 281 4.93 -11.89 -12.32
CA LEU A 281 3.59 -11.97 -12.89
C LEU A 281 3.44 -11.10 -14.16
N TYR A 282 4.07 -9.93 -14.21
CA TYR A 282 4.08 -9.11 -15.43
C TYR A 282 4.80 -9.78 -16.60
N GLN A 283 5.96 -10.41 -16.38
CA GLN A 283 6.66 -11.15 -17.44
C GLN A 283 5.90 -12.42 -17.84
N PHE A 284 5.32 -13.15 -16.90
CA PHE A 284 4.46 -14.31 -17.17
C PHE A 284 3.29 -13.92 -18.08
N LEU A 285 2.55 -12.85 -17.77
CA LEU A 285 1.45 -12.41 -18.63
C LEU A 285 1.94 -11.90 -19.99
N LEU A 286 3.05 -11.18 -20.07
CA LEU A 286 3.60 -10.74 -21.37
C LEU A 286 4.08 -11.90 -22.27
N THR A 287 4.53 -13.03 -21.71
CA THR A 287 4.97 -14.18 -22.50
C THR A 287 3.85 -15.17 -22.80
N GLN A 288 2.85 -15.27 -21.93
CA GLN A 288 1.75 -16.24 -22.06
C GLN A 288 0.51 -15.65 -22.73
N ASP A 289 0.01 -14.51 -22.27
CA ASP A 289 -1.25 -13.92 -22.74
C ASP A 289 -1.33 -12.43 -22.36
N ASP A 290 -0.88 -11.56 -23.28
CA ASP A 290 -0.80 -10.13 -23.03
C ASP A 290 -2.17 -9.44 -22.92
N ARG A 291 -3.28 -10.13 -23.21
CA ARG A 291 -4.65 -9.63 -23.05
C ARG A 291 -4.96 -9.26 -21.59
N TRP A 292 -4.23 -9.83 -20.63
CA TRP A 292 -4.41 -9.63 -19.19
C TRP A 292 -3.42 -8.63 -18.58
N MET A 293 -3.82 -8.02 -17.47
CA MET A 293 -3.10 -6.94 -16.82
C MET A 293 -2.77 -7.29 -15.36
N THR A 294 -1.50 -7.15 -15.02
CA THR A 294 -1.00 -7.28 -13.65
C THR A 294 -1.58 -6.16 -12.76
N PRO A 295 -2.19 -6.46 -11.61
CA PRO A 295 -2.45 -5.45 -10.58
C PRO A 295 -1.10 -4.95 -10.03
N VAL A 296 -0.87 -3.63 -10.02
CA VAL A 296 0.43 -3.07 -9.59
C VAL A 296 0.31 -1.83 -8.70
N HIS A 297 1.23 -1.74 -7.74
CA HIS A 297 1.39 -0.63 -6.80
C HIS A 297 2.80 -0.01 -6.89
N GLY A 298 2.95 1.22 -6.39
CA GLY A 298 4.17 2.03 -6.54
C GLY A 298 5.43 1.55 -5.80
N GLY A 299 5.37 0.41 -5.10
CA GLY A 299 6.51 -0.21 -4.42
C GLY A 299 7.54 -0.81 -5.39
N GLY A 300 7.09 -1.22 -6.58
CA GLY A 300 7.96 -1.68 -7.68
C GLY A 300 8.08 -3.20 -7.82
N PRO A 301 8.77 -3.65 -8.89
CA PRO A 301 8.62 -4.99 -9.46
C PRO A 301 8.97 -6.12 -8.50
N ASP A 302 9.78 -5.86 -7.49
CA ASP A 302 10.31 -6.87 -6.58
C ASP A 302 9.31 -7.24 -5.45
N CYS A 303 8.23 -6.49 -5.24
CA CYS A 303 7.26 -6.80 -4.17
C CYS A 303 6.36 -7.98 -4.59
N SER A 304 6.14 -8.92 -3.67
CA SER A 304 5.13 -9.98 -3.78
C SER A 304 3.75 -9.41 -4.13
N ILE A 305 3.05 -10.02 -5.07
CA ILE A 305 1.65 -9.66 -5.36
C ILE A 305 0.70 -10.17 -4.26
N LEU A 306 0.92 -11.39 -3.77
CA LEU A 306 0.09 -12.03 -2.75
C LEU A 306 0.30 -11.40 -1.37
N GLY A 307 1.56 -11.16 -0.97
CA GLY A 307 1.87 -10.46 0.28
C GLY A 307 1.32 -9.02 0.32
N ASN A 308 1.18 -8.36 -0.83
CA ASN A 308 0.51 -7.06 -0.90
C ASN A 308 -1.02 -7.18 -0.81
N ALA A 309 -1.62 -8.21 -1.42
CA ALA A 309 -3.06 -8.46 -1.34
C ALA A 309 -3.52 -8.86 0.07
N LEU A 310 -2.81 -9.77 0.76
CA LEU A 310 -3.13 -10.16 2.14
C LEU A 310 -3.05 -8.98 3.10
N GLU A 311 -2.12 -8.07 2.89
CA GLU A 311 -1.98 -6.82 3.64
C GLU A 311 -3.02 -5.74 3.27
N ARG A 312 -3.99 -6.06 2.39
CA ARG A 312 -5.03 -5.18 1.85
C ARG A 312 -4.49 -3.95 1.10
N GLY A 313 -3.33 -4.11 0.45
CA GLY A 313 -2.72 -3.08 -0.39
C GLY A 313 -3.51 -2.79 -1.68
N TYR A 314 -3.27 -1.62 -2.25
CA TYR A 314 -3.98 -1.15 -3.45
C TYR A 314 -3.03 -0.60 -4.53
N GLY A 315 -3.54 -0.53 -5.76
CA GLY A 315 -2.83 -0.10 -6.97
C GLY A 315 -3.48 1.06 -7.72
N LEU A 316 -2.96 1.36 -8.92
CA LEU A 316 -3.47 2.41 -9.83
C LEU A 316 -4.02 1.86 -11.15
N THR A 317 -4.25 0.55 -11.20
CA THR A 317 -4.95 -0.13 -12.32
C THR A 317 -6.47 -0.13 -12.08
N PRO A 318 -7.31 -0.63 -13.01
CA PRO A 318 -8.73 -0.88 -12.73
C PRO A 318 -8.95 -1.88 -11.58
N THR A 319 -8.02 -2.82 -11.38
CA THR A 319 -7.94 -3.64 -10.16
C THR A 319 -7.26 -2.82 -9.07
N ALA A 320 -8.00 -1.87 -8.49
CA ALA A 320 -7.45 -0.97 -7.48
C ALA A 320 -7.23 -1.68 -6.14
N ASP A 321 -8.23 -2.38 -5.61
CA ASP A 321 -8.10 -3.23 -4.41
C ASP A 321 -7.54 -4.60 -4.81
N HIS A 322 -6.38 -4.96 -4.26
CA HIS A 322 -5.71 -6.23 -4.57
C HIS A 322 -6.23 -7.41 -3.75
N PHE A 323 -6.81 -7.20 -2.56
CA PHE A 323 -7.50 -8.28 -1.85
C PHE A 323 -8.83 -8.61 -2.53
N ALA A 324 -9.56 -7.59 -2.99
CA ALA A 324 -10.73 -7.77 -3.84
C ALA A 324 -10.41 -8.25 -5.27
N ALA A 325 -9.16 -8.62 -5.57
CA ALA A 325 -8.80 -9.40 -6.74
C ALA A 325 -8.71 -10.92 -6.47
N LEU A 326 -8.59 -11.36 -5.20
CA LEU A 326 -8.47 -12.77 -4.85
C LEU A 326 -9.81 -13.53 -4.97
N THR A 327 -9.76 -14.75 -5.46
CA THR A 327 -10.96 -15.62 -5.63
C THR A 327 -10.86 -16.97 -4.94
N SER A 328 -9.66 -17.43 -4.58
CA SER A 328 -9.46 -18.54 -3.64
C SER A 328 -8.09 -18.45 -2.95
N ILE A 329 -7.97 -19.09 -1.78
CA ILE A 329 -6.73 -19.22 -1.00
C ILE A 329 -6.46 -20.71 -0.66
N GLU A 330 -5.20 -21.14 -0.76
CA GLU A 330 -4.68 -22.31 -0.04
C GLU A 330 -3.76 -21.85 1.10
N ALA A 331 -3.88 -22.44 2.28
CA ALA A 331 -3.10 -22.06 3.46
C ALA A 331 -2.82 -23.24 4.41
N VAL A 332 -1.79 -23.11 5.22
CA VAL A 332 -1.44 -24.02 6.33
C VAL A 332 -1.96 -23.44 7.65
N LEU A 333 -2.76 -24.20 8.39
CA LEU A 333 -3.23 -23.84 9.73
C LEU A 333 -2.20 -24.24 10.81
N ALA A 334 -2.35 -23.78 12.06
CA ALA A 334 -1.33 -23.96 13.09
C ALA A 334 -1.15 -25.39 13.63
N ASP A 335 -2.08 -26.30 13.33
CA ASP A 335 -1.92 -27.75 13.51
C ASP A 335 -1.16 -28.41 12.35
N GLY A 336 -0.79 -27.64 11.32
CA GLY A 336 -0.21 -28.12 10.07
C GLY A 336 -1.21 -28.78 9.13
N SER A 337 -2.51 -28.55 9.28
CA SER A 337 -3.53 -28.95 8.29
C SER A 337 -3.60 -27.96 7.12
N ASN A 338 -4.00 -28.45 5.95
CA ASN A 338 -4.15 -27.62 4.74
C ASN A 338 -5.60 -27.13 4.59
N TYR A 339 -5.78 -25.81 4.64
CA TYR A 339 -7.02 -25.13 4.28
C TYR A 339 -7.16 -25.01 2.76
N ARG A 340 -8.37 -25.28 2.25
CA ARG A 340 -8.84 -25.02 0.89
C ARG A 340 -10.26 -24.46 0.92
N SER A 341 -10.62 -23.66 -0.09
CA SER A 341 -11.99 -23.13 -0.21
C SER A 341 -13.01 -24.24 -0.49
N ALA A 342 -14.28 -24.03 -0.13
CA ALA A 342 -15.31 -25.08 -0.12
C ALA A 342 -15.49 -25.82 -1.46
N PHE A 343 -15.34 -25.14 -2.60
CA PHE A 343 -15.44 -25.78 -3.92
C PHE A 343 -14.16 -26.55 -4.31
N HIS A 344 -12.98 -26.13 -3.83
CA HIS A 344 -11.74 -26.92 -3.98
C HIS A 344 -11.76 -28.18 -3.11
N ALA A 345 -12.48 -28.17 -1.98
CA ALA A 345 -12.73 -29.34 -1.15
C ALA A 345 -13.89 -30.25 -1.65
N LEU A 346 -14.54 -29.88 -2.77
CA LEU A 346 -15.60 -30.63 -3.44
C LEU A 346 -15.22 -30.97 -4.90
N ASP A 347 -13.91 -31.04 -5.20
CA ASP A 347 -13.33 -31.34 -6.51
C ASP A 347 -13.89 -30.49 -7.68
N ALA A 348 -14.30 -29.25 -7.38
CA ALA A 348 -14.80 -28.26 -8.35
C ALA A 348 -13.85 -27.05 -8.47
N PRO A 349 -12.55 -27.24 -8.79
CA PRO A 349 -11.52 -26.22 -8.66
C PRO A 349 -11.76 -24.99 -9.56
N LEU A 350 -12.31 -25.16 -10.77
CA LEU A 350 -12.60 -24.03 -11.67
C LEU A 350 -13.65 -23.08 -11.08
N ILE A 351 -14.72 -23.61 -10.48
CA ILE A 351 -15.74 -22.79 -9.81
C ILE A 351 -15.16 -22.20 -8.52
N GLY A 352 -14.38 -22.98 -7.76
CA GLY A 352 -13.71 -22.50 -6.56
C GLY A 352 -12.71 -21.36 -6.81
N SER A 353 -12.00 -21.39 -7.92
CA SER A 353 -11.10 -20.32 -8.38
C SER A 353 -11.82 -19.17 -9.08
N ALA A 354 -13.10 -19.31 -9.44
CA ALA A 354 -13.91 -18.24 -10.05
C ALA A 354 -14.82 -17.51 -9.04
N HIS A 355 -15.23 -18.17 -7.95
CA HIS A 355 -16.27 -17.69 -7.03
C HIS A 355 -15.79 -17.56 -5.57
N ARG A 356 -15.29 -16.36 -5.24
CA ARG A 356 -14.78 -15.95 -3.91
C ARG A 356 -15.56 -16.48 -2.71
N TRP A 357 -16.89 -16.41 -2.75
CA TRP A 357 -17.69 -16.62 -1.54
C TRP A 357 -17.83 -18.09 -1.12
N GLY A 358 -17.42 -19.03 -1.98
CA GLY A 358 -17.53 -20.47 -1.69
C GLY A 358 -18.97 -20.90 -1.37
N ILE A 359 -19.12 -21.67 -0.29
CA ILE A 359 -20.38 -22.08 0.33
C ILE A 359 -20.24 -21.85 1.84
N GLY A 360 -21.24 -21.23 2.48
CA GLY A 360 -21.23 -20.97 3.92
C GLY A 360 -20.51 -19.67 4.31
N PRO A 361 -19.88 -19.59 5.50
CA PRO A 361 -19.16 -18.39 5.95
C PRO A 361 -17.92 -18.11 5.09
N TYR A 362 -17.73 -16.86 4.67
CA TYR A 362 -16.53 -16.41 3.96
C TYR A 362 -15.35 -16.25 4.93
N VAL A 363 -14.62 -17.34 5.17
CA VAL A 363 -13.48 -17.38 6.10
C VAL A 363 -12.16 -16.88 5.48
N GLU A 364 -12.02 -16.84 4.14
CA GLU A 364 -10.78 -16.37 3.49
C GLU A 364 -10.42 -14.91 3.88
N GLY A 365 -11.42 -14.10 4.25
CA GLY A 365 -11.22 -12.76 4.80
C GLY A 365 -10.32 -12.72 6.05
N LEU A 366 -10.30 -13.78 6.87
CA LEU A 366 -9.51 -13.87 8.10
C LEU A 366 -7.99 -13.95 7.85
N PHE A 367 -7.55 -14.40 6.67
CA PHE A 367 -6.12 -14.43 6.32
C PHE A 367 -5.60 -13.06 5.86
N SER A 368 -6.50 -12.09 5.58
CA SER A 368 -6.09 -10.72 5.25
C SER A 368 -5.81 -9.93 6.54
N GLN A 369 -4.62 -9.34 6.67
CA GLN A 369 -4.16 -8.68 7.90
C GLN A 369 -4.46 -9.52 9.16
N GLY A 370 -4.13 -10.82 9.10
CA GLY A 370 -4.51 -11.79 10.12
C GLY A 370 -3.51 -12.93 10.23
N ASN A 371 -3.48 -13.58 11.38
CA ASN A 371 -2.48 -14.59 11.77
C ASN A 371 -3.12 -15.97 12.00
N PHE A 372 -4.14 -16.29 11.21
CA PHE A 372 -4.93 -17.54 11.29
C PHE A 372 -4.31 -18.73 10.53
N GLY A 373 -3.27 -18.48 9.74
CA GLY A 373 -2.54 -19.51 8.98
C GLY A 373 -1.47 -18.90 8.08
N VAL A 374 -0.64 -19.76 7.49
CA VAL A 374 0.38 -19.39 6.50
C VAL A 374 -0.19 -19.62 5.10
N VAL A 375 -0.51 -18.56 4.37
CA VAL A 375 -1.01 -18.67 2.99
C VAL A 375 0.11 -19.18 2.08
N THR A 376 -0.15 -20.29 1.37
CA THR A 376 0.81 -20.96 0.48
C THR A 376 0.48 -20.78 -1.00
N LYS A 377 -0.78 -20.49 -1.36
CA LYS A 377 -1.20 -20.07 -2.71
C LYS A 377 -2.43 -19.17 -2.68
N ALA A 378 -2.67 -18.43 -3.77
CA ALA A 378 -3.97 -17.82 -4.03
C ALA A 378 -4.28 -17.68 -5.53
N THR A 379 -5.57 -17.68 -5.90
CA THR A 379 -6.02 -17.32 -7.25
C THR A 379 -6.37 -15.83 -7.30
N PHE A 380 -5.89 -15.12 -8.32
CA PHE A 380 -6.30 -13.77 -8.70
C PHE A 380 -7.20 -13.81 -9.95
N ALA A 381 -8.30 -13.05 -9.93
CA ALA A 381 -9.07 -12.70 -11.11
C ALA A 381 -8.48 -11.44 -11.77
N LEU A 382 -7.92 -11.58 -12.97
CA LEU A 382 -7.23 -10.50 -13.69
C LEU A 382 -8.19 -9.65 -14.51
N GLN A 383 -7.89 -8.35 -14.64
CA GLN A 383 -8.60 -7.47 -15.58
C GLN A 383 -7.93 -7.50 -16.96
N ARG A 384 -8.74 -7.35 -18.02
CA ARG A 384 -8.22 -7.23 -19.39
C ARG A 384 -7.58 -5.86 -19.61
N ARG A 385 -6.53 -5.78 -20.45
CA ARG A 385 -5.87 -4.51 -20.78
C ARG A 385 -6.85 -3.53 -21.47
N PRO A 386 -7.00 -2.29 -20.96
CA PRO A 386 -7.83 -1.28 -21.60
C PRO A 386 -7.32 -0.87 -22.98
N GLN A 387 -8.23 -0.61 -23.92
CA GLN A 387 -7.88 -0.14 -25.28
C GLN A 387 -7.23 1.26 -25.31
N HIS A 388 -7.37 2.02 -24.23
CA HIS A 388 -6.78 3.34 -24.08
C HIS A 388 -6.60 3.66 -22.60
N THR A 389 -5.37 4.05 -22.24
CA THR A 389 -4.97 4.56 -20.93
C THR A 389 -4.43 5.99 -21.08
N GLU A 390 -4.74 6.85 -20.13
CA GLU A 390 -4.10 8.16 -19.98
C GLU A 390 -4.07 8.62 -18.52
N ALA A 391 -3.02 9.35 -18.15
CA ALA A 391 -2.99 10.12 -16.92
C ALA A 391 -3.58 11.52 -17.19
N PHE A 392 -4.34 12.07 -16.24
CA PHE A 392 -4.82 13.44 -16.28
C PHE A 392 -4.42 14.20 -15.02
N PHE A 393 -4.09 15.49 -15.19
CA PHE A 393 -3.63 16.35 -14.12
C PHE A 393 -4.49 17.59 -13.99
N ILE A 394 -4.83 17.97 -12.76
CA ILE A 394 -5.60 19.16 -12.41
C ILE A 394 -4.82 19.93 -11.33
N ARG A 395 -4.80 21.26 -11.45
CA ARG A 395 -4.08 22.15 -10.52
C ARG A 395 -5.07 23.04 -9.78
N LEU A 396 -4.94 23.12 -8.46
CA LEU A 396 -5.61 24.12 -7.61
C LEU A 396 -4.54 25.09 -7.11
N LYS A 397 -4.73 26.38 -7.41
CA LYS A 397 -3.74 27.43 -7.10
C LYS A 397 -3.61 27.66 -5.60
N ASP A 398 -4.75 27.66 -4.91
CA ASP A 398 -4.95 27.97 -3.51
C ASP A 398 -5.57 26.77 -2.76
N ASP A 399 -5.72 26.92 -1.45
CA ASP A 399 -6.25 25.89 -0.55
C ASP A 399 -7.79 25.90 -0.42
N THR A 400 -8.45 26.99 -0.83
CA THR A 400 -9.91 27.18 -0.65
C THR A 400 -10.72 26.23 -1.53
N ALA A 401 -10.15 25.80 -2.65
CA ALA A 401 -10.76 24.84 -3.57
C ALA A 401 -10.69 23.36 -3.12
N LEU A 402 -10.02 23.04 -2.00
CA LEU A 402 -9.86 21.64 -1.54
C LEU A 402 -11.21 20.95 -1.32
N GLU A 403 -12.10 21.59 -0.58
CA GLU A 403 -13.37 20.99 -0.13
C GLU A 403 -14.29 20.70 -1.31
N ALA A 404 -14.50 21.71 -2.16
CA ALA A 404 -15.25 21.58 -3.41
C ALA A 404 -14.62 20.55 -4.36
N MET A 405 -13.29 20.41 -4.39
CA MET A 405 -12.63 19.35 -5.16
C MET A 405 -12.98 17.97 -4.60
N VAL A 406 -12.88 17.73 -3.28
CA VAL A 406 -13.20 16.42 -2.68
C VAL A 406 -14.65 16.01 -3.00
N GLU A 407 -15.60 16.94 -2.95
CA GLU A 407 -17.00 16.67 -3.30
C GLU A 407 -17.24 16.45 -4.80
N SER A 408 -16.56 17.21 -5.66
CA SER A 408 -16.52 16.94 -7.10
C SER A 408 -15.90 15.56 -7.40
N LEU A 409 -14.88 15.13 -6.66
CA LEU A 409 -14.26 13.83 -6.85
C LEU A 409 -15.15 12.67 -6.40
N ARG A 410 -15.87 12.79 -5.28
CA ARG A 410 -16.96 11.87 -4.92
C ARG A 410 -17.94 11.69 -6.08
N THR A 411 -18.31 12.80 -6.73
CA THR A 411 -19.24 12.82 -7.86
C THR A 411 -18.64 12.24 -9.16
N VAL A 412 -17.37 12.51 -9.44
CA VAL A 412 -16.61 11.92 -10.56
C VAL A 412 -16.48 10.40 -10.38
N LEU A 413 -16.11 9.94 -9.18
CA LEU A 413 -15.89 8.53 -8.89
C LEU A 413 -17.21 7.74 -8.93
N SER A 414 -18.31 8.28 -8.41
CA SER A 414 -19.62 7.61 -8.51
C SER A 414 -20.17 7.59 -9.95
N SER A 415 -19.94 8.66 -10.73
CA SER A 415 -20.45 8.78 -12.11
C SER A 415 -19.58 8.09 -13.17
N LEU A 416 -18.28 7.94 -12.92
CA LEU A 416 -17.27 7.48 -13.89
C LEU A 416 -16.36 6.36 -13.35
N SER A 417 -16.75 5.66 -12.27
CA SER A 417 -16.01 4.55 -11.64
C SER A 417 -15.39 3.56 -12.64
N ALA A 418 -16.17 3.13 -13.63
CA ALA A 418 -15.73 2.19 -14.68
C ALA A 418 -14.75 2.79 -15.71
N SER A 419 -14.25 4.02 -15.51
CA SER A 419 -13.27 4.67 -16.39
C SER A 419 -12.34 5.69 -15.72
N VAL A 420 -12.52 6.02 -14.43
CA VAL A 420 -11.65 6.92 -13.66
C VAL A 420 -11.29 6.26 -12.33
N THR A 421 -10.01 5.98 -12.13
CA THR A 421 -9.47 5.25 -10.96
C THR A 421 -8.16 5.89 -10.48
N GLY A 422 -7.69 5.49 -9.28
CA GLY A 422 -6.37 5.85 -8.77
C GLY A 422 -6.13 7.36 -8.67
N VAL A 423 -7.12 8.14 -8.23
CA VAL A 423 -7.03 9.59 -8.14
C VAL A 423 -6.26 9.98 -6.88
N ASN A 424 -5.10 10.59 -7.07
CA ASN A 424 -4.21 11.11 -6.03
C ASN A 424 -4.29 12.64 -6.00
N LEU A 425 -4.79 13.21 -4.90
CA LEU A 425 -4.77 14.64 -4.62
C LEU A 425 -3.62 14.93 -3.64
N MET A 426 -2.59 15.63 -4.11
CA MET A 426 -1.32 15.83 -3.39
C MET A 426 -1.10 17.32 -3.08
N ASN A 427 -0.60 17.64 -1.88
CA ASN A 427 -0.21 19.00 -1.55
C ASN A 427 1.11 19.42 -2.23
N ASP A 428 1.40 20.71 -2.23
CA ASP A 428 2.64 21.28 -2.78
C ASP A 428 3.93 20.60 -2.27
N ARG A 429 4.09 20.44 -0.95
CA ARG A 429 5.25 19.77 -0.33
C ARG A 429 5.38 18.33 -0.83
N ARG A 430 4.28 17.58 -0.93
CA ARG A 430 4.26 16.23 -1.50
C ARG A 430 4.77 16.20 -2.93
N VAL A 431 4.31 17.10 -3.79
CA VAL A 431 4.77 17.18 -5.19
C VAL A 431 6.23 17.63 -5.30
N LEU A 432 6.69 18.54 -4.41
CA LEU A 432 8.10 18.90 -4.29
C LEU A 432 8.97 17.68 -3.95
N SER A 433 8.56 16.87 -2.97
CA SER A 433 9.31 15.65 -2.56
C SER A 433 9.50 14.61 -3.68
N MET A 434 8.65 14.66 -4.71
CA MET A 434 8.69 13.77 -5.88
C MET A 434 9.39 14.39 -7.10
N SER A 435 9.84 15.65 -7.02
CA SER A 435 10.34 16.41 -8.19
C SER A 435 11.60 17.24 -7.95
N ARG A 436 11.98 17.49 -6.69
CA ARG A 436 13.22 18.20 -6.30
C ARG A 436 13.93 17.50 -5.14
N PRO A 437 15.27 17.55 -5.07
CA PRO A 437 16.01 17.19 -3.85
C PRO A 437 15.53 17.94 -2.61
N TYR A 438 15.77 17.37 -1.43
CA TYR A 438 15.61 18.09 -0.17
C TYR A 438 16.76 19.11 -0.01
N PRO A 439 16.50 20.37 0.35
CA PRO A 439 17.52 21.41 0.50
C PRO A 439 18.19 21.28 1.87
N ILE A 440 19.03 20.24 2.02
CA ILE A 440 19.61 19.84 3.31
C ILE A 440 20.50 20.91 3.95
N ASP A 441 21.11 21.79 3.14
CA ASP A 441 21.98 22.87 3.60
C ASP A 441 21.19 24.13 4.02
N ASP A 442 19.92 24.27 3.59
CA ASP A 442 19.05 25.44 3.84
C ASP A 442 18.01 25.22 4.96
N VAL A 443 17.97 24.02 5.58
CA VAL A 443 16.99 23.66 6.61
C VAL A 443 17.71 23.16 7.87
N PRO A 444 17.54 23.83 9.03
CA PRO A 444 18.14 23.40 10.29
C PRO A 444 17.76 21.97 10.70
N GLU A 445 18.67 21.30 11.41
CA GLU A 445 18.43 19.95 11.92
C GLU A 445 17.23 19.92 12.88
N GLY A 446 16.26 19.05 12.60
CA GLY A 446 14.98 18.99 13.35
C GLY A 446 13.92 20.01 12.92
N ALA A 447 14.21 20.89 11.95
CA ALA A 447 13.22 21.78 11.34
C ALA A 447 12.64 21.22 10.03
N VAL A 448 11.63 21.91 9.50
CA VAL A 448 11.04 21.68 8.17
C VAL A 448 11.37 22.86 7.25
N ILE A 449 11.28 22.65 5.93
CA ILE A 449 11.28 23.72 4.93
C ILE A 449 10.23 24.75 5.34
N SER A 450 10.59 26.03 5.50
CA SER A 450 9.62 27.07 5.87
C SER A 450 8.56 27.25 4.78
N ASP A 451 7.36 27.73 5.14
CA ASP A 451 6.31 27.97 4.13
C ASP A 451 6.73 29.04 3.09
N GLN A 452 7.65 29.95 3.44
CA GLN A 452 8.27 30.89 2.49
C GLN A 452 9.25 30.21 1.52
N GLN A 453 10.13 29.32 2.00
CA GLN A 453 11.01 28.52 1.12
C GLN A 453 10.18 27.61 0.21
N CYS A 454 9.13 26.96 0.75
CA CYS A 454 8.19 26.15 -0.03
C CYS A 454 7.50 26.97 -1.13
N ALA A 455 7.01 28.18 -0.81
CA ALA A 455 6.39 29.10 -1.76
C ALA A 455 7.35 29.67 -2.84
N ALA A 456 8.66 29.61 -2.62
CA ALA A 456 9.67 29.89 -3.63
C ALA A 456 9.95 28.67 -4.51
N MET A 457 10.22 27.51 -3.92
CA MET A 457 10.51 26.25 -4.62
C MET A 457 9.35 25.79 -5.52
N THR A 458 8.11 25.91 -5.04
CA THR A 458 6.89 25.59 -5.82
C THR A 458 6.74 26.49 -7.05
N ARG A 459 6.91 27.80 -6.86
CA ARG A 459 6.80 28.83 -7.90
C ARG A 459 7.82 28.60 -9.01
N GLU A 460 9.06 28.28 -8.64
CA GLU A 460 10.14 27.95 -9.58
C GLU A 460 9.90 26.59 -10.29
N ALA A 461 9.20 25.66 -9.64
CA ALA A 461 8.82 24.36 -10.21
C ALA A 461 7.51 24.36 -11.03
N GLY A 462 6.73 25.44 -11.01
CA GLY A 462 5.38 25.50 -11.60
C GLY A 462 4.32 24.66 -10.87
N ILE A 463 4.60 24.28 -9.62
CA ILE A 463 3.72 23.50 -8.73
C ILE A 463 2.65 24.42 -8.13
N SER A 464 1.45 23.89 -7.93
CA SER A 464 0.32 24.59 -7.31
C SER A 464 -0.05 23.95 -5.96
N ARG A 465 -0.69 24.72 -5.06
CA ARG A 465 -0.99 24.33 -3.66
C ARG A 465 -1.54 22.91 -3.53
N TRP A 466 -2.44 22.53 -4.44
CA TRP A 466 -2.73 21.12 -4.71
C TRP A 466 -2.49 20.76 -6.16
N THR A 467 -2.01 19.54 -6.38
CA THR A 467 -1.97 18.88 -7.69
C THR A 467 -2.70 17.56 -7.58
N LEU A 468 -3.70 17.38 -8.42
CA LEU A 468 -4.39 16.11 -8.61
C LEU A 468 -3.80 15.39 -9.82
N ALA A 469 -3.51 14.11 -9.65
CA ALA A 469 -3.16 13.17 -10.71
C ALA A 469 -4.14 11.99 -10.67
N GLY A 470 -4.82 11.70 -11.77
CA GLY A 470 -5.75 10.57 -11.88
C GLY A 470 -5.58 9.80 -13.17
N ILE A 471 -6.08 8.56 -13.20
CA ILE A 471 -5.99 7.69 -14.37
C ILE A 471 -7.36 7.59 -15.06
N LEU A 472 -7.35 7.54 -16.39
CA LEU A 472 -8.51 7.26 -17.21
C LEU A 472 -8.24 6.04 -18.10
N HIS A 473 -8.99 4.97 -17.87
CA HIS A 473 -8.99 3.73 -18.64
C HIS A 473 -10.32 3.59 -19.38
N CYS A 474 -10.32 3.40 -20.70
CA CYS A 474 -11.59 3.19 -21.41
C CYS A 474 -11.43 2.50 -22.78
N PRO A 475 -12.52 1.98 -23.37
CA PRO A 475 -12.57 1.71 -24.82
C PRO A 475 -12.24 2.99 -25.61
N SER A 476 -11.48 2.89 -26.71
CA SER A 476 -10.94 4.06 -27.42
C SER A 476 -12.01 5.08 -27.87
N ARG A 477 -13.25 4.61 -28.10
CA ARG A 477 -14.43 5.43 -28.43
C ARG A 477 -14.94 6.30 -27.28
N MET A 478 -14.82 5.83 -26.03
CA MET A 478 -15.37 6.50 -24.83
C MET A 478 -14.54 7.68 -24.34
N ARG A 479 -13.26 7.76 -24.73
CA ARG A 479 -12.30 8.78 -24.29
C ARG A 479 -12.81 10.22 -24.45
N ARG A 480 -13.46 10.55 -25.57
CA ARG A 480 -13.98 11.92 -25.80
C ARG A 480 -15.18 12.24 -24.87
N PRO A 481 -16.21 11.38 -24.77
CA PRO A 481 -17.25 11.48 -23.74
C PRO A 481 -16.72 11.61 -22.31
N VAL A 482 -15.92 10.66 -21.83
CA VAL A 482 -15.45 10.62 -20.42
C VAL A 482 -14.65 11.88 -20.06
N ARG A 483 -13.77 12.35 -20.95
CA ARG A 483 -13.05 13.64 -20.74
C ARG A 483 -13.98 14.85 -20.65
N ARG A 484 -15.05 14.89 -21.45
CA ARG A 484 -16.03 15.99 -21.42
C ARG A 484 -16.78 15.98 -20.10
N GLU A 485 -17.20 14.80 -19.66
CA GLU A 485 -17.97 14.63 -18.43
C GLU A 485 -17.12 14.89 -17.19
N LEU A 486 -15.89 14.37 -17.14
CA LEU A 486 -14.89 14.76 -16.14
C LEU A 486 -14.77 16.28 -16.04
N ARG A 487 -14.60 16.99 -17.17
CA ARG A 487 -14.52 18.47 -17.17
C ARG A 487 -15.81 19.16 -16.72
N ARG A 488 -16.98 18.51 -16.86
CA ARG A 488 -18.29 19.04 -16.44
C ARG A 488 -18.51 18.93 -14.93
N LEU A 489 -17.92 17.92 -14.28
CA LEU A 489 -18.10 17.60 -12.86
C LEU A 489 -17.10 18.32 -11.92
N LEU A 490 -16.08 18.98 -12.46
CA LEU A 490 -15.04 19.67 -11.69
C LEU A 490 -15.48 21.08 -11.26
N PRO A 491 -14.97 21.59 -10.12
CA PRO A 491 -15.38 22.89 -9.60
C PRO A 491 -14.81 24.04 -10.46
N PRO A 492 -15.51 25.17 -10.63
CA PRO A 492 -15.07 26.28 -11.49
C PRO A 492 -13.69 26.87 -11.18
N GLN A 493 -13.23 26.74 -9.93
CA GLN A 493 -11.93 27.19 -9.43
C GLN A 493 -10.76 26.31 -9.94
N SER A 494 -11.05 25.11 -10.46
CA SER A 494 -10.02 24.15 -10.87
C SER A 494 -9.38 24.45 -12.23
N GLY A 495 -8.08 24.17 -12.36
CA GLY A 495 -7.41 24.20 -13.65
C GLY A 495 -7.98 23.18 -14.64
N THR A 496 -8.09 23.55 -15.93
CA THR A 496 -8.59 22.62 -16.96
C THR A 496 -7.70 21.36 -17.04
N PRO A 497 -8.28 20.15 -17.04
CA PRO A 497 -7.52 18.89 -17.05
C PRO A 497 -6.49 18.77 -18.19
N ILE A 498 -5.26 18.42 -17.83
CA ILE A 498 -4.14 18.20 -18.77
C ILE A 498 -3.91 16.69 -18.92
N HIS A 499 -4.19 16.15 -20.11
CA HIS A 499 -4.18 14.71 -20.36
C HIS A 499 -2.93 14.23 -21.13
N PHE A 500 -2.20 13.27 -20.56
CA PHE A 500 -1.02 12.62 -21.14
C PHE A 500 -1.27 11.14 -21.42
N ASN A 501 -0.82 10.67 -22.58
CA ASN A 501 -0.75 9.25 -22.92
C ASN A 501 0.61 8.96 -23.57
N ARG A 502 0.99 7.68 -23.72
CA ARG A 502 2.30 7.27 -24.27
C ARG A 502 2.69 8.00 -25.56
N ARG A 503 1.75 8.23 -26.48
CA ARG A 503 2.00 8.97 -27.74
C ARG A 503 2.36 10.45 -27.50
N ARG A 504 1.58 11.16 -26.66
CA ARG A 504 1.88 12.56 -26.30
C ARG A 504 3.19 12.69 -25.53
N LEU A 505 3.45 11.76 -24.62
CA LEU A 505 4.64 11.77 -23.79
C LEU A 505 5.91 11.47 -24.60
N SER A 506 5.87 10.50 -25.51
CA SER A 506 6.96 10.24 -26.46
C SER A 506 7.28 11.46 -27.33
N ALA A 507 6.26 12.19 -27.82
CA ALA A 507 6.44 13.43 -28.56
C ALA A 507 7.08 14.54 -27.70
N ALA A 508 6.64 14.71 -26.45
CA ALA A 508 7.22 15.68 -25.51
C ALA A 508 8.69 15.35 -25.14
N ASN A 509 8.97 14.08 -24.84
CA ASN A 509 10.33 13.58 -24.59
C ASN A 509 11.25 13.70 -25.82
N SER A 510 10.69 13.63 -27.03
CA SER A 510 11.44 13.89 -28.27
C SER A 510 11.73 15.38 -28.46
N LEU A 511 10.77 16.26 -28.16
CA LEU A 511 10.94 17.71 -28.26
C LEU A 511 11.97 18.25 -27.25
N LEU A 512 11.99 17.73 -26.00
CA LEU A 512 12.97 18.11 -24.98
C LEU A 512 14.43 17.91 -25.42
N ARG A 513 14.71 16.96 -26.33
CA ARG A 513 16.08 16.72 -26.85
C ARG A 513 16.62 17.85 -27.71
N PHE A 514 15.76 18.78 -28.16
CA PHE A 514 16.12 19.94 -28.96
C PHE A 514 16.12 21.26 -28.17
N LEU A 515 15.93 21.20 -26.84
CA LEU A 515 15.93 22.37 -25.96
C LEU A 515 17.23 22.44 -25.13
N PRO A 516 17.81 23.64 -24.91
CA PRO A 516 19.09 23.80 -24.23
C PRO A 516 19.03 23.46 -22.73
N PHE A 517 20.18 23.15 -22.13
CA PHE A 517 20.41 22.49 -20.84
C PHE A 517 19.65 22.94 -19.57
N ARG A 518 18.84 24.01 -19.57
CA ARG A 518 18.14 24.54 -18.38
C ARG A 518 16.75 23.93 -18.10
N VAL A 519 16.40 22.78 -18.70
CA VAL A 519 15.05 22.16 -18.61
C VAL A 519 14.88 21.09 -17.51
N GLY A 520 15.79 21.00 -16.55
CA GLY A 520 15.90 19.89 -15.58
C GLY A 520 14.60 19.50 -14.86
N GLY A 521 13.85 20.48 -14.34
CA GLY A 521 12.58 20.25 -13.63
C GLY A 521 11.48 19.66 -14.51
N ILE A 522 11.33 20.15 -15.75
CA ILE A 522 10.35 19.64 -16.73
C ILE A 522 10.71 18.21 -17.16
N ALA A 523 12.00 17.93 -17.35
CA ALA A 523 12.48 16.57 -17.59
C ALA A 523 12.22 15.62 -16.40
N GLY A 524 12.24 16.13 -15.17
CA GLY A 524 11.79 15.40 -13.97
C GLY A 524 10.30 15.07 -14.02
N GLN A 525 9.45 16.09 -14.23
CA GLN A 525 8.00 15.92 -14.30
C GLN A 525 7.58 14.93 -15.40
N LEU A 526 8.18 14.96 -16.60
CA LEU A 526 7.87 13.98 -17.65
C LEU A 526 8.24 12.54 -17.27
N ARG A 527 9.31 12.30 -16.49
CA ARG A 527 9.65 10.96 -15.99
C ARG A 527 8.62 10.45 -14.98
N SER A 528 8.12 11.31 -14.10
CA SER A 528 7.06 10.94 -13.15
C SER A 528 5.74 10.63 -13.87
N ILE A 529 5.43 11.33 -14.97
CA ILE A 529 4.27 11.03 -15.83
C ILE A 529 4.47 9.70 -16.58
N ASP A 530 5.68 9.40 -17.06
CA ASP A 530 6.02 8.12 -17.73
C ASP A 530 5.77 6.93 -16.80
N ALA A 531 6.32 6.99 -15.58
CA ALA A 531 6.20 5.92 -14.61
C ALA A 531 4.77 5.78 -14.03
N LEU A 532 3.99 6.86 -13.98
CA LEU A 532 2.56 6.82 -13.64
C LEU A 532 1.73 6.12 -14.74
N ILE A 533 2.01 6.40 -16.02
CA ILE A 533 1.35 5.74 -17.15
C ILE A 533 1.75 4.26 -17.24
N ASP A 534 3.00 3.91 -16.91
CA ASP A 534 3.41 2.51 -16.81
C ASP A 534 2.65 1.74 -15.73
N LEU A 535 2.54 2.29 -14.50
CA LEU A 535 1.73 1.65 -13.46
C LEU A 535 0.25 1.53 -13.85
N ALA A 536 -0.30 2.56 -14.50
CA ALA A 536 -1.66 2.52 -15.03
C ALA A 536 -1.88 1.42 -16.07
N ASP A 537 -0.87 1.08 -16.87
CA ASP A 537 -0.89 -0.05 -17.83
C ASP A 537 -0.47 -1.40 -17.19
N GLY A 538 -0.40 -1.50 -15.86
CA GLY A 538 0.00 -2.72 -15.17
C GLY A 538 1.50 -3.06 -15.25
N SER A 539 2.35 -2.10 -15.65
CA SER A 539 3.80 -2.28 -15.75
C SER A 539 4.48 -1.80 -14.45
N PRO A 540 5.13 -2.69 -13.68
CA PRO A 540 5.59 -2.35 -12.34
C PRO A 540 6.80 -1.41 -12.34
N ARG A 541 6.69 -0.29 -11.61
CA ARG A 541 7.72 0.75 -11.48
C ARG A 541 7.94 1.16 -10.02
N ARG A 542 9.20 1.42 -9.63
CA ARG A 542 9.58 1.97 -8.31
C ARG A 542 9.31 3.48 -8.28
N VAL A 543 8.04 3.90 -8.12
CA VAL A 543 7.66 5.33 -8.12
C VAL A 543 7.52 5.93 -6.73
N ALA A 544 7.04 5.14 -5.76
CA ALA A 544 6.88 5.60 -4.38
C ALA A 544 8.18 5.45 -3.59
N LEU A 545 8.98 4.41 -3.88
CA LEU A 545 10.14 4.04 -3.09
C LEU A 545 11.31 5.07 -3.05
N PRO A 546 11.61 5.84 -4.13
CA PRO A 546 12.67 6.87 -4.10
C PRO A 546 12.43 8.02 -3.10
N LEU A 547 11.19 8.16 -2.60
CA LEU A 547 10.79 9.11 -1.55
C LEU A 547 11.54 8.91 -0.23
N ALA A 548 11.80 7.66 0.17
CA ALA A 548 12.45 7.35 1.44
C ALA A 548 13.86 7.97 1.56
N TYR A 549 14.45 8.32 0.42
CA TYR A 549 15.79 8.90 0.30
C TYR A 549 15.77 10.42 0.20
N TRP A 550 14.60 11.07 0.27
CA TRP A 550 14.47 12.51 0.01
C TRP A 550 15.33 13.35 0.97
N LEU A 551 15.23 13.08 2.28
CA LEU A 551 16.03 13.74 3.33
C LEU A 551 17.55 13.48 3.23
N ARG A 552 18.00 12.52 2.38
CA ARG A 552 19.42 12.27 2.11
C ARG A 552 19.97 13.18 0.99
N GLY A 553 19.18 14.15 0.50
CA GLY A 553 19.56 15.15 -0.51
C GLY A 553 19.79 14.60 -1.93
N LYS A 554 19.84 13.28 -2.12
CA LYS A 554 20.05 12.61 -3.42
C LYS A 554 19.15 11.39 -3.53
N SER A 555 17.96 11.57 -4.13
CA SER A 555 17.09 10.44 -4.47
C SER A 555 17.78 9.51 -5.48
N PRO A 556 17.84 8.19 -5.24
CA PRO A 556 18.47 7.24 -6.14
C PRO A 556 17.68 7.12 -7.45
N THR A 557 18.36 6.71 -8.52
CA THR A 557 17.67 6.49 -9.80
C THR A 557 16.79 5.23 -9.71
N ALA A 558 15.54 5.32 -10.17
CA ALA A 558 14.57 4.21 -10.10
C ALA A 558 14.95 2.93 -10.89
N ILE A 559 16.11 2.93 -11.55
CA ILE A 559 16.69 1.80 -12.29
C ILE A 559 17.40 0.85 -11.32
N GLN A 560 18.09 1.38 -10.30
CA GLN A 560 18.88 0.58 -9.36
C GLN A 560 17.96 -0.23 -8.42
N PRO A 561 18.37 -1.43 -7.96
CA PRO A 561 17.80 -2.05 -6.78
C PRO A 561 18.01 -1.09 -5.59
N ILE A 562 16.96 -0.85 -4.82
CA ILE A 562 16.95 0.07 -3.68
C ILE A 562 16.12 -0.56 -2.55
N ASN A 563 16.59 -0.47 -1.31
CA ASN A 563 15.91 -1.03 -0.14
C ASN A 563 16.11 -0.07 1.06
N PRO A 564 15.10 0.78 1.37
CA PRO A 564 15.22 1.80 2.43
C PRO A 564 15.69 1.25 3.78
N ALA A 565 15.34 0.01 4.10
CA ALA A 565 15.70 -0.65 5.35
C ALA A 565 17.19 -1.07 5.42
N HIS A 566 17.83 -1.36 4.29
CA HIS A 566 19.28 -1.61 4.23
C HIS A 566 20.06 -0.29 4.06
N ASP A 567 19.53 0.63 3.25
CA ASP A 567 20.23 1.82 2.73
C ASP A 567 20.28 2.99 3.74
N GLY A 568 19.73 2.81 4.94
CA GLY A 568 19.75 3.78 6.05
C GLY A 568 18.68 4.88 5.93
N CYS A 569 17.48 4.54 5.49
CA CYS A 569 16.39 5.49 5.29
C CYS A 569 15.24 5.24 6.27
N GLY A 570 14.89 6.27 7.05
CA GLY A 570 13.75 6.23 7.97
C GLY A 570 12.46 6.57 7.23
N LEU A 571 11.48 5.67 7.32
CA LEU A 571 10.15 5.81 6.75
C LEU A 571 9.16 5.04 7.63
N ILE A 572 8.15 5.73 8.17
CA ILE A 572 6.91 5.15 8.71
C ILE A 572 5.75 5.65 7.84
N TRP A 573 4.77 4.78 7.54
CA TRP A 573 3.55 5.20 6.85
C TRP A 573 2.41 5.45 7.84
N TYR A 574 1.94 6.70 7.90
CA TYR A 574 0.63 7.02 8.44
C TYR A 574 -0.39 7.02 7.27
N SER A 575 -1.37 6.11 7.33
CA SER A 575 -2.30 5.83 6.22
C SER A 575 -3.77 5.76 6.69
N PRO A 576 -4.33 6.84 7.29
CA PRO A 576 -5.72 6.91 7.72
C PRO A 576 -6.71 6.88 6.56
N LEU A 577 -7.86 6.27 6.83
CA LEU A 577 -9.05 6.33 5.99
C LEU A 577 -9.78 7.65 6.25
N VAL A 578 -9.93 8.47 5.20
CA VAL A 578 -10.57 9.80 5.26
C VAL A 578 -11.87 9.76 4.44
N PRO A 579 -13.05 9.93 5.07
CA PRO A 579 -14.33 10.03 4.37
C PRO A 579 -14.33 11.13 3.30
N MET A 580 -14.98 10.87 2.15
CA MET A 580 -15.08 11.86 1.06
C MET A 580 -16.15 12.93 1.35
N LYS A 581 -15.80 13.82 2.28
CA LYS A 581 -16.47 15.10 2.56
C LYS A 581 -15.43 16.22 2.60
N GLY A 582 -15.81 17.41 2.14
CA GLY A 582 -14.94 18.60 2.21
C GLY A 582 -14.50 18.93 3.63
N GLU A 583 -15.46 19.12 4.53
CA GLU A 583 -15.26 19.50 5.94
C GLU A 583 -14.24 18.59 6.68
N ILE A 584 -14.34 17.27 6.47
CA ILE A 584 -13.48 16.26 7.13
C ILE A 584 -12.10 16.28 6.49
N ALA A 585 -12.01 16.33 5.15
CA ALA A 585 -10.74 16.40 4.45
C ALA A 585 -9.95 17.68 4.80
N ARG A 586 -10.63 18.82 4.98
CA ARG A 586 -10.04 20.07 5.49
C ARG A 586 -9.51 19.90 6.92
N SER A 587 -10.36 19.49 7.85
CA SER A 587 -9.98 19.31 9.26
C SER A 587 -8.82 18.32 9.43
N TYR A 588 -8.81 17.26 8.63
CA TYR A 588 -7.75 16.27 8.58
C TYR A 588 -6.43 16.84 8.03
N VAL A 589 -6.46 17.57 6.91
CA VAL A 589 -5.27 18.22 6.33
C VAL A 589 -4.64 19.20 7.32
N ASP A 590 -5.46 20.03 7.97
CA ASP A 590 -4.99 21.04 8.93
C ASP A 590 -4.41 20.39 10.20
N MET A 591 -4.97 19.25 10.62
CA MET A 591 -4.43 18.41 11.69
C MET A 591 -3.04 17.87 11.31
N VAL A 592 -2.87 17.30 10.12
CA VAL A 592 -1.57 16.74 9.67
C VAL A 592 -0.51 17.83 9.51
N ASP A 593 -0.83 18.98 8.88
CA ASP A 593 0.13 20.09 8.73
C ASP A 593 0.62 20.59 10.09
N ARG A 594 -0.30 20.78 11.04
CA ARG A 594 0.01 21.20 12.41
C ARG A 594 0.87 20.18 13.17
N VAL A 595 0.48 18.91 13.19
CA VAL A 595 1.18 17.87 13.96
C VAL A 595 2.56 17.60 13.37
N CYS A 596 2.68 17.39 12.06
CA CYS A 596 3.98 17.14 11.45
C CYS A 596 4.95 18.32 11.66
N LYS A 597 4.50 19.58 11.47
CA LYS A 597 5.33 20.76 11.75
C LYS A 597 5.77 20.85 13.21
N ALA A 598 4.89 20.56 14.16
CA ALA A 598 5.22 20.58 15.60
C ALA A 598 6.28 19.53 15.99
N HIS A 599 6.38 18.41 15.27
CA HIS A 599 7.39 17.37 15.48
C HIS A 599 8.60 17.48 14.53
N GLY A 600 8.74 18.56 13.74
CA GLY A 600 9.86 18.69 12.79
C GLY A 600 9.85 17.63 11.69
N ILE A 601 8.66 17.24 11.23
CA ILE A 601 8.38 16.30 10.15
C ILE A 601 7.69 17.04 9.00
N GLU A 602 8.04 16.71 7.76
CA GLU A 602 7.45 17.33 6.57
C GLU A 602 6.00 16.83 6.32
N PRO A 603 4.98 17.70 6.26
CA PRO A 603 3.59 17.29 5.98
C PRO A 603 3.39 16.97 4.48
N LEU A 604 3.85 15.81 4.06
CA LEU A 604 3.84 15.33 2.67
C LEU A 604 2.52 14.63 2.30
N ILE A 605 1.40 15.37 2.33
CA ILE A 605 0.06 14.80 2.22
C ILE A 605 -0.28 14.30 0.81
N THR A 606 -0.69 13.03 0.73
CA THR A 606 -1.47 12.45 -0.37
C THR A 606 -2.87 12.14 0.13
N LEU A 607 -3.89 12.31 -0.72
CA LEU A 607 -5.23 11.76 -0.55
C LEU A 607 -5.53 10.90 -1.78
N THR A 608 -5.66 9.59 -1.62
CA THR A 608 -5.86 8.62 -2.71
C THR A 608 -7.26 8.03 -2.67
N SER A 609 -8.03 8.14 -3.75
CA SER A 609 -9.37 7.56 -3.87
C SER A 609 -9.35 6.03 -3.78
N LEU A 610 -10.03 5.46 -2.78
CA LEU A 610 -10.34 4.02 -2.71
C LEU A 610 -11.74 3.72 -3.27
N SER A 611 -12.68 4.65 -3.05
CA SER A 611 -14.04 4.62 -3.62
C SER A 611 -14.60 6.04 -3.71
N ASP A 612 -15.85 6.19 -4.15
CA ASP A 612 -16.63 7.43 -4.02
C ASP A 612 -16.95 7.81 -2.56
N ARG A 613 -16.77 6.91 -1.60
CA ARG A 613 -17.06 7.13 -0.17
C ARG A 613 -15.82 7.51 0.64
N LEU A 614 -14.64 7.09 0.21
CA LEU A 614 -13.46 6.97 1.08
C LEU A 614 -12.14 7.17 0.31
N MET A 615 -11.21 7.89 0.93
CA MET A 615 -9.82 8.02 0.52
C MET A 615 -8.91 7.34 1.55
N ASP A 616 -7.77 6.80 1.12
CA ASP A 616 -6.58 6.70 1.98
C ASP A 616 -5.89 8.07 2.03
N SER A 617 -5.20 8.37 3.13
CA SER A 617 -4.21 9.45 3.15
C SER A 617 -2.79 8.96 3.44
N THR A 618 -2.08 8.59 2.39
CA THR A 618 -0.67 8.21 2.46
C THR A 618 0.20 9.41 2.87
N VAL A 619 0.59 9.46 4.15
CA VAL A 619 1.52 10.43 4.75
C VAL A 619 2.83 9.70 5.14
N PRO A 620 3.95 9.98 4.45
CA PRO A 620 5.27 9.45 4.80
C PRO A 620 5.90 10.25 5.93
N ILE A 621 6.10 9.63 7.10
CA ILE A 621 6.96 10.19 8.15
C ILE A 621 8.39 9.78 7.81
N LEU A 622 9.16 10.73 7.27
CA LEU A 622 10.55 10.54 6.86
C LEU A 622 11.51 10.99 7.98
N PHE A 623 12.58 10.23 8.20
CA PHE A 623 13.61 10.54 9.20
C PHE A 623 14.97 9.89 8.83
N ARG A 624 16.02 10.21 9.58
CA ARG A 624 17.37 9.64 9.41
C ARG A 624 17.73 8.78 10.65
N PRO A 625 17.64 7.44 10.60
CA PRO A 625 17.88 6.57 11.76
C PRO A 625 19.30 6.71 12.34
N GLU A 626 20.26 7.18 11.54
CA GLU A 626 21.64 7.46 11.96
C GLU A 626 21.78 8.73 12.83
N LYS A 627 20.72 9.55 12.95
CA LYS A 627 20.73 10.80 13.72
C LYS A 627 20.03 10.60 15.09
N PRO A 628 20.73 10.84 16.22
CA PRO A 628 20.16 10.67 17.55
C PRO A 628 18.84 11.43 17.74
N GLY A 629 17.82 10.75 18.26
CA GLY A 629 16.50 11.32 18.53
C GLY A 629 15.53 11.35 17.35
N GLU A 630 15.96 11.10 16.10
CA GLU A 630 15.04 11.20 14.95
C GLU A 630 14.01 10.07 14.90
N SER A 631 14.40 8.81 15.18
CA SER A 631 13.45 7.69 15.27
C SER A 631 12.37 7.94 16.34
N GLN A 632 12.79 8.45 17.50
CA GLN A 632 11.88 8.78 18.62
C GLN A 632 10.94 9.93 18.25
N ARG A 633 11.45 10.96 17.57
CA ARG A 633 10.65 12.11 17.10
C ARG A 633 9.65 11.70 16.02
N ALA A 634 10.04 10.82 15.10
CA ALA A 634 9.16 10.25 14.07
C ALA A 634 8.04 9.39 14.68
N GLN A 635 8.35 8.54 15.66
CA GLN A 635 7.35 7.74 16.38
C GLN A 635 6.38 8.62 17.19
N ALA A 636 6.89 9.64 17.91
CA ALA A 636 6.05 10.59 18.63
C ALA A 636 5.12 11.38 17.68
N CYS A 637 5.60 11.75 16.49
CA CYS A 637 4.77 12.36 15.45
C CYS A 637 3.66 11.40 14.99
N TYR A 638 3.97 10.11 14.81
CA TYR A 638 2.98 9.09 14.44
C TYR A 638 1.89 8.93 15.51
N GLU A 639 2.27 8.91 16.79
CA GLU A 639 1.33 8.79 17.92
C GLU A 639 0.43 10.03 18.06
N ALA A 640 0.98 11.23 17.86
CA ALA A 640 0.18 12.46 17.80
C ALA A 640 -0.78 12.49 16.59
N LEU A 641 -0.35 11.95 15.44
CA LEU A 641 -1.20 11.79 14.25
C LEU A 641 -2.32 10.76 14.49
N LEU A 642 -2.05 9.63 15.17
CA LEU A 642 -3.09 8.68 15.59
C LEU A 642 -4.15 9.37 16.48
N ALA A 643 -3.71 10.15 17.47
CA ALA A 643 -4.61 10.85 18.39
C ALA A 643 -5.53 11.85 17.65
N GLY A 644 -4.94 12.76 16.87
CA GLY A 644 -5.71 13.73 16.07
C GLY A 644 -6.57 13.07 14.98
N GLY A 645 -6.13 11.94 14.42
CA GLY A 645 -6.94 11.11 13.52
C GLY A 645 -8.16 10.51 14.21
N ARG A 646 -7.99 10.00 15.44
CA ARG A 646 -9.07 9.41 16.25
C ARG A 646 -10.17 10.42 16.61
N GLU A 647 -9.79 11.66 16.96
CA GLU A 647 -10.74 12.75 17.18
C GLU A 647 -11.60 13.07 15.95
N LEU A 648 -11.01 12.96 14.75
CA LEU A 648 -11.67 13.20 13.46
C LEU A 648 -12.35 11.95 12.86
N GLY A 649 -12.32 10.80 13.56
CA GLY A 649 -12.81 9.52 13.03
C GLY A 649 -12.02 8.97 11.82
N CYS A 650 -10.82 9.52 11.57
CA CYS A 650 -9.95 9.18 10.45
C CYS A 650 -8.81 8.27 10.93
N LEU A 651 -9.00 6.94 10.84
CA LEU A 651 -8.10 5.95 11.41
C LEU A 651 -7.41 5.07 10.34
N PRO A 652 -6.16 4.60 10.56
CA PRO A 652 -5.42 3.79 9.60
C PRO A 652 -6.01 2.40 9.37
N TYR A 653 -6.06 2.01 8.09
CA TYR A 653 -6.46 0.66 7.67
C TYR A 653 -5.33 -0.37 7.80
N ARG A 654 -4.11 0.08 8.11
CA ARG A 654 -2.89 -0.73 8.14
C ARG A 654 -1.89 -0.15 9.13
N LEU A 655 -1.25 -1.01 9.90
CA LEU A 655 -0.39 -0.66 11.02
C LEU A 655 0.95 -1.41 10.94
N SER A 656 1.98 -0.85 11.57
CA SER A 656 3.15 -1.62 12.00
C SER A 656 2.90 -2.32 13.33
N HIS A 657 3.77 -3.27 13.69
CA HIS A 657 3.77 -3.89 15.02
C HIS A 657 3.97 -2.85 16.14
N GLN A 658 4.75 -1.78 15.92
CA GLN A 658 4.92 -0.68 16.89
C GLN A 658 3.61 0.12 17.08
N SER A 659 2.91 0.46 16.00
CA SER A 659 1.66 1.24 16.06
C SER A 659 0.41 0.47 16.50
N THR A 660 0.49 -0.87 16.53
CA THR A 660 -0.62 -1.77 16.85
C THR A 660 -1.16 -1.57 18.27
N GLY A 661 -0.28 -1.44 19.26
CA GLY A 661 -0.65 -1.29 20.66
C GLY A 661 -1.44 0.00 20.94
N PRO A 662 -0.88 1.19 20.64
CA PRO A 662 -1.50 2.47 20.98
C PRO A 662 -2.89 2.70 20.38
N LEU A 663 -3.11 2.34 19.11
CA LEU A 663 -4.43 2.55 18.47
C LEU A 663 -5.52 1.62 19.04
N LEU A 664 -5.14 0.39 19.38
CA LEU A 664 -6.08 -0.65 19.82
C LEU A 664 -6.15 -0.80 21.34
N ALA A 665 -5.57 0.13 22.10
CA ALA A 665 -5.50 0.09 23.57
C ALA A 665 -6.90 0.08 24.21
N ASP A 666 -7.71 1.11 23.93
CA ASP A 666 -9.08 1.31 24.43
C ASP A 666 -10.14 1.05 23.35
N ALA A 667 -9.90 0.04 22.51
CA ALA A 667 -10.89 -0.47 21.57
C ALA A 667 -12.03 -1.18 22.31
N SER A 668 -13.28 -1.00 21.85
CA SER A 668 -14.42 -1.74 22.40
C SER A 668 -14.23 -3.25 22.16
N PRO A 669 -14.33 -4.09 23.22
CA PRO A 669 -13.88 -5.48 23.14
C PRO A 669 -14.63 -6.32 22.11
N GLY A 670 -15.92 -6.04 21.84
CA GLY A 670 -16.81 -6.92 21.08
C GLY A 670 -16.31 -7.40 19.70
N HIS A 671 -15.49 -6.62 18.99
CA HIS A 671 -14.84 -7.08 17.75
C HIS A 671 -13.61 -7.95 18.03
N PHE A 672 -12.68 -7.42 18.83
CA PHE A 672 -11.38 -8.04 19.09
C PHE A 672 -11.49 -9.32 19.94
N ASP A 673 -12.47 -9.40 20.83
CA ASP A 673 -12.86 -10.60 21.57
C ASP A 673 -13.23 -11.77 20.65
N VAL A 674 -14.05 -11.53 19.62
CA VAL A 674 -14.49 -12.57 18.69
C VAL A 674 -13.32 -13.06 17.84
N ILE A 675 -12.51 -12.12 17.36
CA ILE A 675 -11.27 -12.41 16.61
C ILE A 675 -10.27 -13.21 17.48
N THR A 676 -10.11 -12.84 18.76
CA THR A 676 -9.25 -13.55 19.73
C THR A 676 -9.77 -14.96 20.02
N LYS A 677 -11.09 -15.13 20.22
CA LYS A 677 -11.72 -16.44 20.47
C LYS A 677 -11.57 -17.38 19.27
N LEU A 678 -11.78 -16.88 18.04
CA LEU A 678 -11.51 -17.64 16.81
C LEU A 678 -10.03 -18.01 16.69
N ARG A 679 -9.14 -17.08 17.04
CA ARG A 679 -7.68 -17.27 17.00
C ARG A 679 -7.18 -18.31 18.01
N GLN A 680 -7.76 -18.34 19.21
CA GLN A 680 -7.48 -19.35 20.24
C GLN A 680 -7.96 -20.75 19.83
N SER A 681 -9.08 -20.84 19.12
CA SER A 681 -9.59 -22.13 18.59
C SER A 681 -8.75 -22.70 17.45
N LEU A 682 -8.16 -21.85 16.60
CA LEU A 682 -7.40 -22.28 15.41
C LEU A 682 -5.88 -22.37 15.62
N ASP A 683 -5.35 -21.67 16.63
CA ASP A 683 -3.95 -21.78 17.07
C ASP A 683 -3.87 -21.56 18.60
N PRO A 684 -4.13 -22.60 19.41
CA PRO A 684 -4.09 -22.52 20.87
C PRO A 684 -2.66 -22.36 21.44
N ASN A 685 -1.62 -22.62 20.63
CA ASN A 685 -0.22 -22.45 21.02
C ASN A 685 0.33 -21.04 20.73
N ASN A 686 -0.45 -20.17 20.08
CA ASN A 686 -0.10 -18.79 19.75
C ASN A 686 1.19 -18.67 18.89
N ILE A 687 1.43 -19.64 18.01
CA ILE A 687 2.68 -19.73 17.23
C ILE A 687 2.70 -18.85 15.97
N ILE A 688 1.60 -18.69 15.24
CA ILE A 688 1.60 -17.92 13.99
C ILE A 688 1.48 -16.43 14.29
N SER A 689 2.54 -15.65 14.05
CA SER A 689 2.62 -14.19 14.24
C SER A 689 1.89 -13.67 15.49
N PRO A 690 2.26 -14.10 16.72
CA PRO A 690 1.66 -13.58 17.95
C PRO A 690 1.77 -12.05 18.05
N GLY A 691 0.79 -11.41 18.68
CA GLY A 691 0.75 -9.95 18.86
C GLY A 691 0.36 -9.14 17.61
N HIS A 692 0.35 -9.73 16.41
CA HIS A 692 -0.04 -9.04 15.17
C HIS A 692 -1.47 -8.48 15.30
N LEU A 693 -1.62 -7.15 15.14
CA LEU A 693 -2.88 -6.40 15.24
C LEU A 693 -3.71 -6.67 16.52
N ARG A 694 -3.05 -7.03 17.64
CA ARG A 694 -3.69 -7.51 18.90
C ARG A 694 -4.65 -8.70 18.71
N ILE A 695 -4.53 -9.48 17.64
CA ILE A 695 -5.34 -10.69 17.39
C ILE A 695 -5.04 -11.80 18.41
N SER A 696 -3.87 -11.74 19.03
CA SER A 696 -3.54 -12.44 20.26
C SER A 696 -2.71 -11.54 21.19
N ALA A 697 -2.69 -11.89 22.48
CA ALA A 697 -1.72 -11.33 23.43
C ALA A 697 -0.35 -12.00 23.27
N TYR A 698 0.70 -11.31 23.69
CA TYR A 698 2.06 -11.80 23.89
C TYR A 698 2.69 -10.98 25.02
#